data_AF-A0A1R0M8U8-F1
#
_entry.id   AF-A0A1R0M8U8-F1
#
_cell.length_a   1.000
_cell.length_b   1.000
_cell.length_c   1.000
_cell.angle_alpha   90.00
_cell.angle_beta   90.00
_cell.angle_gamma   90.00
#
_symmetry.space_group_name_H-M   'P 1'
#
loop_
_entity.id
_entity.type
_entity.pdbx_description
1 polymer ?
#
loop_
_entity_poly.entity_id
_entity_poly.type
_entity_poly.pdbx_seq_one_letter_code
_entity_poly.pdbx_strand_id
1 'polypeptide(L)'
;MNPTRRTVLIAAGAAALLPAAPALAATRPKTGATAPYASYWYPDSLPAGSPGTGITWRSLKSWRVADDADLAFNAASVPLAARFTPTPANTTARSGQARIQALVSFAPTSGNPSQGAATADYYALTHWAYLDELVFWGGSAGEGLILAPNAPIVDAAHRHGVPVLGNIFLPPTAYGGQLQWTRDLVQKDASGHYPLAAQLVAVAAAYGFDGWFVNAETGGGNTALGQAMLGFVKELKALATAKGQRVTWYDAMTVNGTVSWQGALNSQNQAFFQAADAMFVDFRWSSGTLASSGAKADRLGRGRYALWAGVDVESNGSDTSVNWDAIVPSGQPHITSIGFYRPEWTRNHLPAGQRAPEDFHAADDRFWTGRSLDPSRPDTGDPWRAPAVSVADRSTPTSLPFATVFNTGHGLRWYEEGAVTSDAAWNHLGLQDRLPSRRWVVRTAGERPAVAFDFTDAWRGGSSVLVDGALDRPVVVDLYATRMPIGGNTMVQLTYRTDAGAVNVELAVATAEPSGAGATPPYTYLPVSSVNKGVNGWQAVTLPLTGLTGTVHALGVRLTATAGPVRWRLGGLAVGDAVTAPAAPTGARVTAATGGDLRLAWDAAPGAVRHYELHRLLPDGTRRFLGGTCQRAYYLTGLQPAPGESTARFELRAVGELYNASTPVTVSHTW
;
A
#
# COMPACT_ATOMS: atom_id res chain seq x y z
N MET A 1 1.11 63.27 -45.85
CA MET A 1 1.33 63.55 -47.28
C MET A 1 0.23 62.87 -48.09
N ASN A 2 -0.33 63.61 -49.02
CA ASN A 2 -1.61 63.42 -49.70
C ASN A 2 -1.59 62.38 -50.86
N PRO A 3 -2.76 62.00 -51.43
CA PRO A 3 -3.09 60.62 -51.87
C PRO A 3 -3.49 60.47 -53.37
N THR A 4 -4.02 59.28 -53.73
CA THR A 4 -4.99 58.95 -54.84
C THR A 4 -4.46 58.88 -56.30
N ARG A 5 -5.03 58.15 -57.30
CA ARG A 5 -6.35 57.52 -57.51
C ARG A 5 -6.35 56.54 -58.72
N ARG A 6 -7.09 55.43 -58.57
CA ARG A 6 -8.04 54.74 -59.49
C ARG A 6 -7.72 54.47 -60.98
N THR A 7 -7.97 53.22 -61.37
CA THR A 7 -8.89 52.86 -62.46
C THR A 7 -9.72 51.64 -62.04
N VAL A 8 -11.02 51.65 -62.38
CA VAL A 8 -12.08 50.71 -62.00
C VAL A 8 -12.45 49.87 -63.23
N LEU A 9 -12.74 48.58 -63.05
CA LEU A 9 -13.79 47.88 -63.80
C LEU A 9 -14.29 46.64 -63.06
N ILE A 10 -15.62 46.56 -62.96
CA ILE A 10 -16.45 45.52 -62.35
C ILE A 10 -17.04 44.66 -63.47
N ALA A 11 -17.12 43.34 -63.23
CA ALA A 11 -18.11 42.35 -63.72
C ALA A 11 -17.37 41.02 -63.99
N ALA A 12 -17.85 39.81 -63.69
CA ALA A 12 -19.04 39.27 -63.03
C ALA A 12 -18.77 37.76 -62.83
N GLY A 13 -19.52 37.08 -61.96
CA GLY A 13 -19.60 35.62 -61.99
C GLY A 13 -19.77 34.96 -60.63
N ALA A 14 -21.01 34.68 -60.26
CA ALA A 14 -21.36 33.85 -59.13
C ALA A 14 -20.93 32.38 -59.33
N ALA A 15 -20.33 31.78 -58.30
CA ALA A 15 -20.26 30.32 -58.15
C ALA A 15 -20.54 29.97 -56.68
N ALA A 16 -21.41 28.98 -56.50
CA ALA A 16 -22.10 28.64 -55.27
C ALA A 16 -21.20 28.21 -54.11
N LEU A 17 -21.61 28.59 -52.90
CA LEU A 17 -21.20 27.98 -51.64
C LEU A 17 -21.68 26.52 -51.61
N LEU A 18 -20.75 25.56 -51.70
CA LEU A 18 -21.00 24.16 -51.33
C LEU A 18 -20.66 23.98 -49.84
N PRO A 19 -21.53 23.35 -49.03
CA PRO A 19 -21.19 23.00 -47.66
C PRO A 19 -20.12 21.90 -47.66
N ALA A 20 -19.08 22.08 -46.84
CA ALA A 20 -18.06 21.07 -46.62
C ALA A 20 -18.72 19.79 -46.06
N ALA A 21 -18.49 18.67 -46.74
CA ALA A 21 -18.92 17.36 -46.27
C ALA A 21 -18.28 17.06 -44.90
N PRO A 22 -19.02 16.44 -43.95
CA PRO A 22 -18.44 16.05 -42.68
C PRO A 22 -17.35 15.01 -42.95
N ALA A 23 -16.13 15.30 -42.47
CA ALA A 23 -15.06 14.33 -42.44
C ALA A 23 -15.56 13.11 -41.64
N LEU A 24 -15.76 11.98 -42.33
CA LEU A 24 -16.01 10.69 -41.72
C LEU A 24 -14.88 10.44 -40.72
N ALA A 25 -15.23 10.44 -39.43
CA ALA A 25 -14.33 10.02 -38.38
C ALA A 25 -13.86 8.62 -38.72
N ALA A 26 -12.57 8.48 -39.04
CA ALA A 26 -11.94 7.18 -39.21
C ALA A 26 -12.21 6.38 -37.92
N THR A 27 -12.97 5.30 -38.05
CA THR A 27 -13.19 4.33 -36.99
C THR A 27 -11.82 3.80 -36.56
N ARG A 28 -11.33 4.27 -35.40
CA ARG A 28 -10.19 3.61 -34.72
C ARG A 28 -10.56 2.13 -34.58
N PRO A 29 -9.67 1.19 -34.93
CA PRO A 29 -9.94 -0.22 -34.70
C PRO A 29 -10.29 -0.43 -33.23
N LYS A 30 -11.34 -1.22 -32.96
CA LYS A 30 -11.69 -1.62 -31.59
C LYS A 30 -10.46 -2.30 -31.00
N THR A 31 -9.75 -1.61 -30.11
CA THR A 31 -8.61 -2.17 -29.39
C THR A 31 -9.16 -3.25 -28.46
N GLY A 32 -8.64 -4.47 -28.58
CA GLY A 32 -9.00 -5.54 -27.65
C GLY A 32 -8.63 -5.13 -26.22
N ALA A 33 -9.48 -5.46 -25.26
CA ALA A 33 -9.15 -5.32 -23.85
C ALA A 33 -8.04 -6.33 -23.48
N THR A 34 -6.91 -5.83 -23.00
CA THR A 34 -5.86 -6.63 -22.39
C THR A 34 -5.87 -6.38 -20.87
N ALA A 35 -5.52 -7.38 -20.07
CA ALA A 35 -5.37 -7.18 -18.62
C ALA A 35 -4.18 -6.23 -18.34
N PRO A 36 -4.34 -5.22 -17.45
CA PRO A 36 -3.24 -4.38 -17.03
C PRO A 36 -2.39 -5.06 -15.95
N TYR A 37 -1.06 -4.93 -16.08
CA TYR A 37 -0.09 -5.47 -15.13
C TYR A 37 0.90 -4.40 -14.66
N ALA A 38 1.55 -4.63 -13.51
CA ALA A 38 2.68 -3.81 -13.06
C ALA A 38 3.75 -3.75 -14.15
N SER A 39 4.32 -2.58 -14.35
CA SER A 39 5.20 -2.34 -15.49
C SER A 39 6.65 -2.69 -15.15
N TYR A 40 7.31 -3.36 -16.07
CA TYR A 40 8.71 -3.75 -15.95
C TYR A 40 9.47 -3.53 -17.27
N TRP A 41 10.79 -3.35 -17.14
CA TRP A 41 11.66 -3.02 -18.26
C TRP A 41 13.07 -3.60 -18.11
N TYR A 42 13.77 -3.71 -19.25
CA TYR A 42 15.22 -3.71 -19.28
C TYR A 42 15.74 -2.27 -19.39
N PRO A 43 16.99 -1.97 -18.97
CA PRO A 43 17.56 -0.63 -19.13
C PRO A 43 17.53 -0.15 -20.59
N ASP A 44 18.10 -0.95 -21.49
CA ASP A 44 17.98 -0.74 -22.94
C ASP A 44 18.03 -2.04 -23.75
N SER A 45 19.16 -2.76 -23.73
CA SER A 45 19.31 -4.01 -24.49
C SER A 45 18.37 -5.10 -23.98
N LEU A 46 17.71 -5.80 -24.91
CA LEU A 46 16.81 -6.91 -24.59
C LEU A 46 17.55 -8.25 -24.62
N PRO A 47 17.04 -9.29 -23.92
CA PRO A 47 17.60 -10.63 -24.06
C PRO A 47 17.49 -11.15 -25.50
N ALA A 48 18.31 -12.15 -25.82
CA ALA A 48 18.21 -12.85 -27.11
C ALA A 48 16.98 -13.77 -27.15
N GLY A 49 16.39 -13.92 -28.34
CA GLY A 49 15.25 -14.81 -28.58
C GLY A 49 13.90 -14.09 -28.48
N SER A 50 12.90 -14.78 -27.93
CA SER A 50 11.54 -14.26 -27.75
C SER A 50 11.11 -14.41 -26.29
N PRO A 51 10.33 -13.47 -25.76
CA PRO A 51 9.81 -13.59 -24.40
C PRO A 51 8.92 -14.82 -24.25
N GLY A 52 8.92 -15.40 -23.05
CA GLY A 52 7.98 -16.47 -22.70
C GLY A 52 6.53 -15.99 -22.70
N THR A 53 5.59 -16.93 -22.63
CA THR A 53 4.15 -16.62 -22.57
C THR A 53 3.83 -15.68 -21.40
N GLY A 54 3.11 -14.59 -21.66
CA GLY A 54 2.75 -13.59 -20.65
C GLY A 54 3.85 -12.57 -20.34
N ILE A 55 5.03 -12.69 -20.95
CA ILE A 55 6.15 -11.76 -20.78
C ILE A 55 6.20 -10.79 -21.96
N THR A 56 6.48 -9.52 -21.68
CA THR A 56 6.72 -8.49 -22.70
C THR A 56 8.02 -7.77 -22.39
N TRP A 57 9.02 -7.94 -23.26
CA TRP A 57 10.28 -7.21 -23.13
C TRP A 57 10.15 -5.79 -23.66
N ARG A 58 10.59 -4.81 -22.85
CA ARG A 58 10.53 -3.38 -23.16
C ARG A 58 11.81 -2.70 -22.67
N SER A 59 12.28 -1.69 -23.42
CA SER A 59 13.39 -0.82 -23.02
C SER A 59 12.87 0.37 -22.23
N LEU A 60 13.42 0.63 -21.05
CA LEU A 60 13.06 1.79 -20.23
C LEU A 60 13.39 3.10 -20.96
N LYS A 61 14.50 3.12 -21.73
CA LYS A 61 14.91 4.27 -22.55
C LYS A 61 13.82 4.72 -23.54
N SER A 62 13.02 3.76 -24.02
CA SER A 62 11.92 4.01 -24.95
C SER A 62 10.59 4.38 -24.26
N TRP A 63 10.46 4.18 -22.94
CA TRP A 63 9.20 4.45 -22.24
C TRP A 63 8.80 5.93 -22.35
N ARG A 64 7.51 6.19 -22.55
CA ARG A 64 6.93 7.53 -22.56
C ARG A 64 5.57 7.44 -21.87
N VAL A 65 5.25 8.43 -21.05
CA VAL A 65 3.95 8.56 -20.37
C VAL A 65 2.77 8.41 -21.34
N ALA A 66 2.86 9.02 -22.53
CA ALA A 66 1.79 9.03 -23.51
C ALA A 66 1.51 7.66 -24.15
N ASP A 67 2.49 6.76 -24.14
CA ASP A 67 2.42 5.46 -24.82
C ASP A 67 2.06 4.32 -23.85
N ASP A 68 1.95 4.63 -22.56
CA ASP A 68 1.66 3.65 -21.52
C ASP A 68 0.16 3.42 -21.36
N ALA A 69 -0.34 2.38 -22.03
CA ALA A 69 -1.75 2.01 -22.00
C ALA A 69 -2.26 1.54 -20.62
N ASP A 70 -1.35 1.17 -19.70
CA ASP A 70 -1.70 0.63 -18.39
C ASP A 70 -1.49 1.65 -17.26
N LEU A 71 -0.92 2.82 -17.57
CA LEU A 71 -0.64 3.88 -16.59
C LEU A 71 -1.88 4.29 -15.78
N ALA A 72 -3.05 4.42 -16.41
CA ALA A 72 -4.27 4.79 -15.69
C ALA A 72 -4.73 3.75 -14.64
N PHE A 73 -4.26 2.50 -14.76
CA PHE A 73 -4.51 1.40 -13.83
C PHE A 73 -3.37 1.24 -12.81
N ASN A 74 -2.16 1.69 -13.14
CA ASN A 74 -0.95 1.57 -12.32
C ASN A 74 -0.55 2.84 -11.56
N ALA A 75 -1.14 3.99 -11.86
CA ALA A 75 -0.84 5.23 -11.16
C ALA A 75 -1.55 5.29 -9.79
N ALA A 76 -0.77 5.36 -8.73
CA ALA A 76 -1.23 5.62 -7.38
C ALA A 76 -1.92 6.99 -7.30
N SER A 77 -2.90 7.09 -6.42
CA SER A 77 -3.76 8.27 -6.28
C SER A 77 -3.85 8.76 -4.84
N VAL A 78 -3.48 7.93 -3.87
CA VAL A 78 -3.41 8.29 -2.46
C VAL A 78 -2.05 8.95 -2.21
N PRO A 79 -2.00 10.19 -1.72
CA PRO A 79 -0.75 10.84 -1.35
C PRO A 79 -0.17 10.20 -0.08
N LEU A 80 1.17 10.20 0.03
CA LEU A 80 1.88 9.74 1.22
C LEU A 80 1.44 10.52 2.46
N ALA A 81 0.77 9.82 3.40
CA ALA A 81 0.23 10.43 4.60
C ALA A 81 1.35 10.82 5.58
N ALA A 82 1.18 11.97 6.24
CA ALA A 82 1.98 12.29 7.40
C ALA A 82 1.70 11.29 8.53
N ARG A 83 2.74 10.90 9.26
CA ARG A 83 2.65 9.99 10.41
C ARG A 83 3.38 10.53 11.63
N PHE A 84 2.95 10.11 12.81
CA PHE A 84 3.60 10.38 14.08
C PHE A 84 3.91 9.07 14.81
N THR A 85 4.79 9.12 15.82
CA THR A 85 5.00 8.00 16.75
C THR A 85 4.28 8.32 18.07
N PRO A 86 3.26 7.52 18.43
CA PRO A 86 2.60 7.61 19.74
C PRO A 86 3.56 7.24 20.89
N THR A 87 3.11 7.44 22.13
CA THR A 87 3.78 6.84 23.30
C THR A 87 3.90 5.33 23.12
N PRO A 88 5.10 4.71 23.18
CA PRO A 88 5.30 3.30 22.82
C PRO A 88 4.36 2.33 23.54
N ALA A 89 3.95 1.26 22.84
CA ALA A 89 3.06 0.25 23.39
C ALA A 89 3.65 -0.48 24.60
N ASN A 90 4.99 -0.56 24.70
CA ASN A 90 5.72 -1.24 25.76
C ASN A 90 7.07 -0.54 26.00
N THR A 91 7.78 -0.91 27.07
CA THR A 91 9.06 -0.29 27.46
C THR A 91 10.28 -0.77 26.66
N THR A 92 10.16 -1.86 25.89
CA THR A 92 11.25 -2.37 25.05
C THR A 92 11.31 -1.67 23.69
N ALA A 93 10.16 -1.21 23.18
CA ALA A 93 10.02 -0.54 21.91
C ALA A 93 10.54 0.91 21.96
N ARG A 94 11.35 1.30 20.97
CA ARG A 94 12.07 2.57 21.00
C ARG A 94 11.65 3.53 19.91
N SER A 95 11.40 4.77 20.31
CA SER A 95 11.13 5.88 19.40
C SER A 95 12.43 6.51 18.90
N GLY A 96 12.45 6.90 17.62
CA GLY A 96 13.57 7.66 17.03
C GLY A 96 14.87 6.88 16.81
N GLN A 97 14.87 5.57 17.02
CA GLN A 97 16.02 4.70 16.77
C GLN A 97 15.87 3.90 15.47
N ALA A 98 16.23 2.61 15.47
CA ALA A 98 16.08 1.72 14.32
C ALA A 98 14.72 1.86 13.64
N ARG A 99 14.76 1.69 12.33
CA ARG A 99 13.63 1.67 11.43
C ARG A 99 13.48 0.28 10.83
N ILE A 100 12.40 0.04 10.08
CA ILE A 100 12.23 -1.23 9.36
C ILE A 100 11.96 -1.00 7.88
N GLN A 101 12.75 -1.67 7.03
CA GLN A 101 12.48 -1.83 5.61
C GLN A 101 12.02 -3.25 5.32
N ALA A 102 11.09 -3.42 4.38
CA ALA A 102 10.64 -4.73 3.91
C ALA A 102 10.76 -4.82 2.38
N LEU A 103 11.43 -5.86 1.88
CA LEU A 103 11.49 -6.21 0.45
C LEU A 103 10.47 -7.32 0.20
N VAL A 104 9.36 -6.97 -0.46
CA VAL A 104 8.18 -7.84 -0.58
C VAL A 104 7.88 -8.17 -2.02
N SER A 105 7.77 -9.47 -2.33
CA SER A 105 7.28 -9.95 -3.62
C SER A 105 5.78 -10.21 -3.55
N PHE A 106 4.97 -9.28 -4.08
CA PHE A 106 3.51 -9.40 -4.05
C PHE A 106 2.95 -10.37 -5.11
N ALA A 107 3.66 -10.52 -6.22
CA ALA A 107 3.40 -11.46 -7.31
C ALA A 107 4.68 -11.52 -8.20
N PRO A 108 4.78 -12.46 -9.16
CA PRO A 108 5.90 -12.49 -10.10
C PRO A 108 6.08 -11.16 -10.86
N THR A 109 7.27 -10.89 -11.39
CA THR A 109 7.56 -9.62 -12.11
C THR A 109 6.58 -9.41 -13.26
N SER A 110 6.43 -10.44 -14.10
CA SER A 110 5.44 -10.50 -15.15
C SER A 110 4.10 -11.02 -14.62
N GLY A 111 3.00 -10.52 -15.15
CA GLY A 111 1.67 -10.95 -14.71
C GLY A 111 1.25 -10.45 -13.33
N ASN A 112 2.02 -9.54 -12.70
CA ASN A 112 1.63 -8.86 -11.45
C ASN A 112 0.39 -7.97 -11.69
N PRO A 113 -0.80 -8.31 -11.20
CA PRO A 113 -2.02 -7.58 -11.57
C PRO A 113 -1.99 -6.13 -11.09
N SER A 114 -2.37 -5.18 -11.96
CA SER A 114 -2.40 -3.76 -11.59
C SER A 114 -3.42 -3.45 -10.50
N GLN A 115 -4.49 -4.25 -10.37
CA GLN A 115 -5.67 -3.93 -9.54
C GLN A 115 -6.16 -5.14 -8.72
N GLY A 116 -5.22 -5.99 -8.29
CA GLY A 116 -5.53 -7.20 -7.52
C GLY A 116 -6.16 -8.32 -8.37
N ALA A 117 -6.79 -9.29 -7.71
CA ALA A 117 -7.31 -10.49 -8.36
C ALA A 117 -8.53 -11.08 -7.65
N ALA A 118 -9.22 -12.01 -8.31
CA ALA A 118 -10.39 -12.74 -7.80
C ALA A 118 -9.99 -13.90 -6.85
N THR A 119 -9.20 -13.59 -5.82
CA THR A 119 -8.81 -14.53 -4.76
C THR A 119 -8.58 -13.78 -3.45
N ALA A 120 -8.92 -14.40 -2.33
CA ALA A 120 -8.60 -13.89 -0.99
C ALA A 120 -7.24 -14.42 -0.48
N ASP A 121 -6.63 -15.38 -1.18
CA ASP A 121 -5.29 -15.86 -0.86
C ASP A 121 -4.25 -14.84 -1.37
N TYR A 122 -4.00 -13.80 -0.58
CA TYR A 122 -3.11 -12.71 -0.94
C TYR A 122 -2.31 -12.20 0.27
N TYR A 123 -1.09 -11.68 0.05
CA TYR A 123 -0.29 -11.05 1.11
C TYR A 123 -0.84 -9.65 1.40
N ALA A 124 -1.97 -9.59 2.10
CA ALA A 124 -2.60 -8.36 2.51
C ALA A 124 -1.94 -7.83 3.79
N LEU A 125 -0.71 -7.32 3.68
CA LEU A 125 0.06 -6.78 4.81
C LEU A 125 -0.78 -5.76 5.62
N THR A 126 -0.80 -5.92 6.94
CA THR A 126 -1.58 -5.08 7.86
C THR A 126 -0.73 -4.38 8.92
N HIS A 127 0.57 -4.66 8.99
CA HIS A 127 1.50 -4.16 10.02
C HIS A 127 2.30 -2.91 9.59
N TRP A 128 1.70 -2.05 8.76
CA TRP A 128 2.33 -0.82 8.24
C TRP A 128 2.89 0.12 9.32
N ALA A 129 2.32 0.07 10.53
CA ALA A 129 2.75 0.86 11.67
C ALA A 129 4.22 0.63 12.06
N TYR A 130 4.79 -0.52 11.69
CA TYR A 130 6.20 -0.84 11.96
C TYR A 130 7.12 -0.62 10.78
N LEU A 131 6.60 -0.49 9.55
CA LEU A 131 7.40 -0.25 8.36
C LEU A 131 7.73 1.24 8.22
N ASP A 132 8.95 1.56 7.84
CA ASP A 132 9.40 2.89 7.46
C ASP A 132 9.70 3.01 5.95
N GLU A 133 9.89 1.89 5.25
CA GLU A 133 10.09 1.85 3.80
C GLU A 133 9.70 0.47 3.25
N LEU A 134 8.94 0.43 2.16
CA LEU A 134 8.61 -0.80 1.43
C LEU A 134 9.38 -0.81 0.12
N VAL A 135 9.99 -1.93 -0.24
CA VAL A 135 10.52 -2.18 -1.58
C VAL A 135 9.61 -3.18 -2.26
N PHE A 136 9.04 -2.79 -3.39
CA PHE A 136 8.25 -3.67 -4.25
C PHE A 136 9.21 -4.60 -5.00
N TRP A 137 9.48 -5.75 -4.39
CA TRP A 137 10.52 -6.67 -4.82
C TRP A 137 10.08 -7.48 -6.03
N GLY A 138 11.01 -7.65 -6.96
CA GLY A 138 10.83 -8.42 -8.19
C GLY A 138 11.90 -8.05 -9.21
N GLY A 139 11.72 -8.52 -10.43
CA GLY A 139 12.73 -8.44 -11.48
C GLY A 139 13.48 -9.76 -11.63
N SER A 140 13.73 -10.14 -12.87
CA SER A 140 14.48 -11.33 -13.23
C SER A 140 15.09 -11.18 -14.63
N ALA A 141 16.16 -11.93 -14.93
CA ALA A 141 16.81 -11.88 -16.22
C ALA A 141 15.89 -12.26 -17.39
N GLY A 142 14.86 -13.09 -17.15
CA GLY A 142 13.93 -13.57 -18.17
C GLY A 142 12.69 -12.68 -18.38
N GLU A 143 12.33 -11.87 -17.39
CA GLU A 143 11.13 -11.01 -17.45
C GLU A 143 11.50 -9.55 -17.71
N GLY A 144 12.32 -8.96 -16.83
CA GLY A 144 12.69 -7.55 -16.81
C GLY A 144 13.40 -7.19 -15.51
N LEU A 145 14.23 -6.16 -15.53
CA LEU A 145 15.17 -5.82 -14.44
C LEU A 145 14.71 -4.66 -13.57
N ILE A 146 13.86 -3.80 -14.13
CA ILE A 146 13.38 -2.58 -13.49
C ILE A 146 11.87 -2.75 -13.34
N LEU A 147 11.37 -2.80 -12.11
CA LEU A 147 9.97 -3.05 -11.79
C LEU A 147 9.38 -1.87 -11.03
N ALA A 148 8.34 -1.25 -11.61
CA ALA A 148 7.54 -0.23 -10.93
C ALA A 148 6.47 -0.91 -10.05
N PRO A 149 6.20 -0.40 -8.83
CA PRO A 149 5.09 -0.87 -8.00
C PRO A 149 3.74 -0.67 -8.70
N ASN A 150 2.79 -1.57 -8.45
CA ASN A 150 1.40 -1.34 -8.83
C ASN A 150 0.70 -0.36 -7.86
N ALA A 151 -0.33 0.33 -8.34
CA ALA A 151 -1.02 1.37 -7.56
C ALA A 151 -1.65 0.87 -6.25
N PRO A 152 -2.32 -0.31 -6.17
CA PRO A 152 -2.94 -0.78 -4.94
C PRO A 152 -1.99 -0.88 -3.75
N ILE A 153 -0.74 -1.31 -3.99
CA ILE A 153 0.27 -1.38 -2.93
C ILE A 153 0.72 0.00 -2.49
N VAL A 154 1.00 0.90 -3.45
CA VAL A 154 1.40 2.28 -3.16
C VAL A 154 0.30 3.01 -2.40
N ASP A 155 -0.95 2.88 -2.84
CA ASP A 155 -2.10 3.52 -2.19
C ASP A 155 -2.29 3.06 -0.74
N ALA A 156 -2.14 1.74 -0.48
CA ALA A 156 -2.21 1.19 0.86
C ALA A 156 -1.06 1.70 1.75
N ALA A 157 0.18 1.63 1.25
CA ALA A 157 1.36 2.09 1.99
C ALA A 157 1.29 3.60 2.28
N HIS A 158 0.91 4.40 1.30
CA HIS A 158 0.74 5.85 1.42
C HIS A 158 -0.32 6.24 2.44
N ARG A 159 -1.45 5.52 2.48
CA ARG A 159 -2.49 5.72 3.50
C ARG A 159 -1.97 5.54 4.94
N HIS A 160 -0.95 4.70 5.09
CA HIS A 160 -0.25 4.42 6.34
C HIS A 160 1.08 5.20 6.48
N GLY A 161 1.39 6.12 5.57
CA GLY A 161 2.57 6.96 5.62
C GLY A 161 3.88 6.20 5.38
N VAL A 162 3.84 5.10 4.64
CA VAL A 162 5.02 4.29 4.28
C VAL A 162 5.38 4.57 2.81
N PRO A 163 6.59 5.07 2.52
CA PRO A 163 7.07 5.23 1.15
C PRO A 163 7.35 3.87 0.50
N VAL A 164 7.08 3.77 -0.80
CA VAL A 164 7.29 2.58 -1.63
C VAL A 164 8.34 2.84 -2.70
N LEU A 165 9.38 2.01 -2.73
CA LEU A 165 10.38 2.01 -3.78
C LEU A 165 10.08 0.93 -4.81
N GLY A 166 10.23 1.26 -6.09
CA GLY A 166 10.40 0.26 -7.15
C GLY A 166 11.76 -0.44 -7.04
N ASN A 167 11.96 -1.48 -7.84
CA ASN A 167 13.20 -2.26 -7.79
C ASN A 167 13.99 -2.14 -9.10
N ILE A 168 15.30 -1.96 -8.99
CA ILE A 168 16.28 -2.10 -10.07
C ILE A 168 17.17 -3.26 -9.68
N PHE A 169 16.94 -4.42 -10.31
CA PHE A 169 17.69 -5.64 -10.03
C PHE A 169 18.54 -6.03 -11.23
N LEU A 170 19.86 -5.89 -11.09
CA LEU A 170 20.85 -6.43 -12.01
C LEU A 170 21.29 -7.81 -11.49
N PRO A 171 20.78 -8.92 -12.05
CA PRO A 171 20.89 -10.22 -11.39
C PRO A 171 22.33 -10.75 -11.36
N PRO A 172 22.65 -11.70 -10.47
CA PRO A 172 23.89 -12.47 -10.56
C PRO A 172 24.00 -13.18 -11.92
N THR A 173 25.23 -13.37 -12.40
CA THR A 173 25.49 -14.10 -13.66
C THR A 173 24.95 -15.54 -13.62
N ALA A 174 24.96 -16.17 -12.44
CA ALA A 174 24.40 -17.50 -12.21
C ALA A 174 22.88 -17.59 -12.48
N TYR A 175 22.18 -16.46 -12.41
CA TYR A 175 20.74 -16.34 -12.68
C TYR A 175 20.46 -15.57 -13.98
N GLY A 176 21.40 -15.61 -14.93
CA GLY A 176 21.24 -15.01 -16.26
C GLY A 176 21.57 -13.51 -16.34
N GLY A 177 22.16 -12.93 -15.28
CA GLY A 177 22.61 -11.55 -15.29
C GLY A 177 23.66 -11.27 -16.37
N GLN A 178 23.45 -10.19 -17.14
CA GLN A 178 24.35 -9.78 -18.21
C GLN A 178 24.96 -8.41 -17.92
N LEU A 179 26.29 -8.33 -17.97
CA LEU A 179 27.03 -7.09 -17.68
C LEU A 179 26.66 -5.95 -18.65
N GLN A 180 26.15 -6.28 -19.84
CA GLN A 180 25.63 -5.29 -20.79
C GLN A 180 24.50 -4.46 -20.18
N TRP A 181 23.59 -5.06 -19.41
CA TRP A 181 22.49 -4.31 -18.79
C TRP A 181 22.98 -3.30 -17.75
N THR A 182 24.03 -3.64 -17.01
CA THR A 182 24.71 -2.69 -16.11
C THR A 182 25.30 -1.51 -16.89
N ARG A 183 25.92 -1.78 -18.06
CA ARG A 183 26.50 -0.74 -18.93
C ARG A 183 25.42 0.17 -19.52
N ASP A 184 24.31 -0.42 -19.96
CA ASP A 184 23.17 0.33 -20.49
C ASP A 184 22.58 1.26 -19.43
N LEU A 185 22.40 0.75 -18.20
CA LEU A 185 21.87 1.53 -17.07
C LEU A 185 22.70 2.79 -16.78
N VAL A 186 24.03 2.66 -16.83
CA VAL A 186 24.98 3.74 -16.51
C VAL A 186 25.52 4.45 -17.75
N GLN A 187 24.88 4.28 -18.91
CA GLN A 187 25.29 4.96 -20.13
C GLN A 187 25.10 6.48 -19.97
N LYS A 188 26.12 7.24 -20.38
CA LYS A 188 26.05 8.70 -20.45
C LYS A 188 25.61 9.18 -21.83
N ASP A 189 24.92 10.31 -21.87
CA ASP A 189 24.73 11.07 -23.11
C ASP A 189 25.95 11.94 -23.46
N ALA A 190 25.86 12.66 -24.58
CA ALA A 190 26.92 13.55 -25.06
C ALA A 190 27.21 14.73 -24.10
N SER A 191 26.27 15.06 -23.21
CA SER A 191 26.40 16.11 -22.19
C SER A 191 26.99 15.57 -20.88
N GLY A 192 27.23 14.25 -20.78
CA GLY A 192 27.80 13.59 -19.63
C GLY A 192 26.80 13.20 -18.53
N HIS A 193 25.49 13.37 -18.79
CA HIS A 193 24.39 13.00 -17.90
C HIS A 193 24.00 11.53 -18.07
N TYR A 194 23.30 10.95 -17.08
CA TYR A 194 22.79 9.58 -17.12
C TYR A 194 21.28 9.58 -17.48
N PRO A 195 20.89 9.39 -18.74
CA PRO A 195 19.49 9.59 -19.16
C PRO A 195 18.51 8.65 -18.45
N LEU A 196 18.93 7.42 -18.12
CA LEU A 196 18.08 6.48 -17.39
C LEU A 196 17.84 6.89 -15.94
N ALA A 197 18.72 7.70 -15.32
CA ALA A 197 18.44 8.28 -14.01
C ALA A 197 17.24 9.23 -14.08
N ALA A 198 17.19 10.10 -15.09
CA ALA A 198 16.05 10.99 -15.32
C ALA A 198 14.77 10.22 -15.66
N GLN A 199 14.90 9.14 -16.44
CA GLN A 199 13.78 8.28 -16.83
C GLN A 199 13.15 7.56 -15.63
N LEU A 200 13.97 7.02 -14.72
CA LEU A 200 13.51 6.39 -13.48
C LEU A 200 12.75 7.37 -12.59
N VAL A 201 13.22 8.61 -12.46
CA VAL A 201 12.53 9.67 -11.70
C VAL A 201 11.20 10.05 -12.37
N ALA A 202 11.16 10.08 -13.71
CA ALA A 202 9.94 10.35 -14.46
C ALA A 202 8.89 9.24 -14.29
N VAL A 203 9.30 7.97 -14.30
CA VAL A 203 8.41 6.83 -14.02
C VAL A 203 7.83 6.93 -12.61
N ALA A 204 8.68 7.11 -11.59
CA ALA A 204 8.24 7.25 -10.20
C ALA A 204 7.25 8.42 -10.04
N ALA A 205 7.49 9.55 -10.70
CA ALA A 205 6.58 10.69 -10.66
C ALA A 205 5.24 10.43 -11.40
N ALA A 206 5.26 9.73 -12.53
CA ALA A 206 4.05 9.42 -13.30
C ALA A 206 3.16 8.37 -12.62
N TYR A 207 3.78 7.37 -11.98
CA TYR A 207 3.08 6.30 -11.26
C TYR A 207 2.76 6.68 -9.81
N GLY A 208 3.42 7.70 -9.25
CA GLY A 208 3.14 8.21 -7.92
C GLY A 208 3.77 7.41 -6.77
N PHE A 209 4.95 6.78 -6.98
CA PHE A 209 5.72 6.11 -5.93
C PHE A 209 7.05 6.84 -5.62
N ASP A 210 7.74 6.43 -4.56
CA ASP A 210 8.70 7.28 -3.86
C ASP A 210 10.17 7.08 -4.26
N GLY A 211 10.46 6.33 -5.32
CA GLY A 211 11.82 6.15 -5.84
C GLY A 211 12.26 4.70 -5.97
N TRP A 212 13.55 4.41 -5.79
CA TRP A 212 14.14 3.16 -6.27
C TRP A 212 15.12 2.49 -5.31
N PHE A 213 14.97 1.18 -5.16
CA PHE A 213 15.97 0.29 -4.60
C PHE A 213 16.91 -0.19 -5.71
N VAL A 214 18.22 -0.01 -5.54
CA VAL A 214 19.23 -0.37 -6.53
C VAL A 214 20.01 -1.59 -6.04
N ASN A 215 19.76 -2.73 -6.68
CA ASN A 215 20.46 -3.98 -6.43
C ASN A 215 21.35 -4.36 -7.62
N ALA A 216 22.66 -4.17 -7.46
CA ALA A 216 23.65 -4.41 -8.50
C ALA A 216 24.50 -5.66 -8.21
N GLU A 217 24.05 -6.85 -8.66
CA GLU A 217 24.72 -8.13 -8.38
C GLU A 217 25.39 -8.78 -9.60
N THR A 218 25.34 -8.14 -10.77
CA THR A 218 25.98 -8.69 -11.96
C THR A 218 27.51 -8.54 -11.88
N GLY A 219 28.20 -9.68 -11.73
CA GLY A 219 29.66 -9.76 -11.70
C GLY A 219 30.34 -9.47 -13.05
N GLY A 220 31.68 -9.35 -13.02
CA GLY A 220 32.52 -9.12 -14.22
C GLY A 220 32.80 -7.65 -14.54
N GLY A 221 32.38 -6.72 -13.68
CA GLY A 221 32.69 -5.30 -13.80
C GLY A 221 34.15 -4.95 -13.47
N ASN A 222 34.52 -3.71 -13.76
CA ASN A 222 35.84 -3.14 -13.49
C ASN A 222 35.69 -1.74 -12.84
N THR A 223 36.80 -1.12 -12.47
CA THR A 223 36.79 0.18 -11.78
C THR A 223 36.06 1.25 -12.57
N ALA A 224 36.19 1.27 -13.91
CA ALA A 224 35.48 2.24 -14.75
C ALA A 224 33.96 2.08 -14.62
N LEU A 225 33.45 0.84 -14.64
CA LEU A 225 32.03 0.56 -14.44
C LEU A 225 31.59 0.89 -13.00
N GLY A 226 32.44 0.63 -12.00
CA GLY A 226 32.22 1.05 -10.60
C GLY A 226 32.03 2.55 -10.45
N GLN A 227 32.90 3.35 -11.08
CA GLN A 227 32.78 4.81 -11.07
C GLN A 227 31.57 5.31 -11.87
N ALA A 228 31.22 4.64 -12.97
CA ALA A 228 30.01 4.95 -13.73
C ALA A 228 28.73 4.68 -12.91
N MET A 229 28.65 3.54 -12.22
CA MET A 229 27.54 3.24 -11.31
C MET A 229 27.44 4.25 -10.18
N LEU A 230 28.58 4.63 -9.57
CA LEU A 230 28.58 5.66 -8.53
C LEU A 230 28.09 7.02 -9.06
N GLY A 231 28.49 7.40 -10.27
CA GLY A 231 27.99 8.61 -10.90
C GLY A 231 26.50 8.54 -11.20
N PHE A 232 26.01 7.40 -11.69
CA PHE A 232 24.59 7.15 -11.93
C PHE A 232 23.77 7.28 -10.65
N VAL A 233 24.19 6.65 -9.55
CA VAL A 233 23.49 6.74 -8.25
C VAL A 233 23.48 8.17 -7.72
N LYS A 234 24.58 8.93 -7.87
CA LYS A 234 24.62 10.35 -7.49
C LYS A 234 23.62 11.19 -8.29
N GLU A 235 23.55 11.00 -9.60
CA GLU A 235 22.62 11.74 -10.45
C GLU A 235 21.16 11.34 -10.19
N LEU A 236 20.89 10.03 -10.06
CA LEU A 236 19.58 9.51 -9.67
C LEU A 236 19.13 10.10 -8.34
N LYS A 237 20.00 10.12 -7.32
CA LYS A 237 19.68 10.71 -6.02
C LYS A 237 19.39 12.21 -6.11
N ALA A 238 20.19 12.96 -6.86
CA ALA A 238 19.99 14.41 -7.02
C ALA A 238 18.64 14.71 -7.68
N LEU A 239 18.32 14.03 -8.79
CA LEU A 239 17.06 14.18 -9.51
C LEU A 239 15.85 13.70 -8.68
N ALA A 240 15.98 12.55 -8.01
CA ALA A 240 14.95 12.00 -7.13
C ALA A 240 14.60 12.96 -6.00
N THR A 241 15.61 13.52 -5.33
CA THR A 241 15.42 14.47 -4.22
C THR A 241 14.62 15.71 -4.66
N ALA A 242 14.86 16.22 -5.87
CA ALA A 242 14.12 17.35 -6.42
C ALA A 242 12.62 17.05 -6.67
N LYS A 243 12.22 15.77 -6.64
CA LYS A 243 10.84 15.29 -6.76
C LYS A 243 10.29 14.70 -5.46
N GLY A 244 11.02 14.80 -4.34
CA GLY A 244 10.65 14.17 -3.08
C GLY A 244 10.84 12.64 -3.05
N GLN A 245 11.53 12.08 -4.04
CA GLN A 245 11.82 10.66 -4.15
C GLN A 245 13.16 10.29 -3.49
N ARG A 246 13.40 8.99 -3.32
CA ARG A 246 14.51 8.42 -2.55
C ARG A 246 15.18 7.25 -3.27
N VAL A 247 16.43 6.98 -2.88
CA VAL A 247 17.26 5.91 -3.46
C VAL A 247 17.87 5.08 -2.33
N THR A 248 17.62 3.78 -2.32
CA THR A 248 18.28 2.84 -1.39
C THR A 248 19.23 1.95 -2.17
N TRP A 249 20.47 1.82 -1.70
CA TRP A 249 21.52 1.02 -2.33
C TRP A 249 21.70 -0.33 -1.63
N TYR A 250 21.84 -1.43 -2.35
CA TYR A 250 22.19 -2.73 -1.78
C TYR A 250 23.71 -2.97 -1.75
N ASP A 251 24.23 -3.45 -0.62
CA ASP A 251 25.63 -3.83 -0.43
C ASP A 251 26.04 -5.03 -1.30
N ALA A 252 26.31 -4.80 -2.58
CA ALA A 252 26.81 -5.81 -3.53
C ALA A 252 27.98 -5.31 -4.39
N MET A 253 27.72 -4.44 -5.37
CA MET A 253 28.77 -3.86 -6.22
C MET A 253 29.64 -2.88 -5.44
N THR A 254 30.95 -3.05 -5.47
CA THR A 254 31.91 -2.14 -4.83
C THR A 254 32.27 -0.97 -5.74
N VAL A 255 32.92 0.06 -5.20
CA VAL A 255 33.44 1.20 -5.99
C VAL A 255 34.46 0.80 -7.06
N ASN A 256 35.04 -0.41 -6.94
CA ASN A 256 35.94 -1.01 -7.91
C ASN A 256 35.21 -1.79 -9.01
N GLY A 257 33.87 -1.83 -8.96
CA GLY A 257 33.00 -2.48 -9.93
C GLY A 257 32.95 -4.00 -9.84
N THR A 258 33.62 -4.61 -8.86
CA THR A 258 33.46 -6.02 -8.51
C THR A 258 32.23 -6.19 -7.62
N VAL A 259 31.52 -7.30 -7.78
CA VAL A 259 30.45 -7.70 -6.84
C VAL A 259 31.10 -8.44 -5.69
N SER A 260 31.03 -7.84 -4.51
CA SER A 260 31.54 -8.38 -3.26
C SER A 260 30.74 -7.73 -2.13
N TRP A 261 29.78 -8.47 -1.60
CA TRP A 261 28.99 -7.98 -0.48
C TRP A 261 29.81 -8.02 0.81
N GLN A 262 29.75 -6.95 1.57
CA GLN A 262 30.63 -6.73 2.71
C GLN A 262 30.01 -7.19 4.03
N GLY A 263 28.68 -7.28 4.12
CA GLY A 263 27.98 -7.43 5.41
C GLY A 263 28.31 -6.28 6.37
N ALA A 264 28.66 -5.11 5.80
CA ALA A 264 29.19 -3.96 6.51
C ALA A 264 29.17 -2.69 5.65
N LEU A 265 29.12 -1.52 6.28
CA LEU A 265 29.56 -0.25 5.68
C LEU A 265 31.07 -0.10 5.87
N ASN A 266 31.84 -0.14 4.78
CA ASN A 266 33.30 0.01 4.81
C ASN A 266 33.83 0.78 3.58
N SER A 267 35.16 0.84 3.40
CA SER A 267 35.77 1.59 2.30
C SER A 267 35.35 1.14 0.89
N GLN A 268 34.89 -0.10 0.71
CA GLN A 268 34.50 -0.65 -0.59
C GLN A 268 33.13 -0.16 -1.07
N ASN A 269 32.24 0.22 -0.15
CA ASN A 269 30.85 0.63 -0.47
C ASN A 269 30.47 2.00 0.14
N GLN A 270 31.35 2.63 0.93
CA GLN A 270 31.10 3.94 1.56
C GLN A 270 30.61 5.00 0.57
N ALA A 271 31.21 5.06 -0.63
CA ALA A 271 30.85 6.09 -1.61
C ALA A 271 29.40 5.92 -2.09
N PHE A 272 28.91 4.68 -2.23
CA PHE A 272 27.52 4.40 -2.56
C PHE A 272 26.58 4.75 -1.41
N PHE A 273 26.96 4.44 -0.16
CA PHE A 273 26.22 4.91 1.00
C PHE A 273 26.06 6.43 0.92
N GLN A 274 27.16 7.20 0.81
CA GLN A 274 27.10 8.66 0.73
C GLN A 274 26.31 9.20 -0.49
N ALA A 275 26.20 8.42 -1.56
CA ALA A 275 25.44 8.79 -2.76
C ALA A 275 23.94 8.44 -2.70
N ALA A 276 23.49 7.67 -1.72
CA ALA A 276 22.11 7.19 -1.58
C ALA A 276 21.45 7.65 -0.26
N ASP A 277 20.12 7.57 -0.16
CA ASP A 277 19.37 7.88 1.08
C ASP A 277 19.61 6.90 2.20
N ALA A 278 19.82 5.63 1.85
CA ALA A 278 20.06 4.53 2.76
C ALA A 278 20.82 3.40 2.06
N MET A 279 21.30 2.45 2.84
CA MET A 279 21.93 1.23 2.33
C MET A 279 21.35 0.01 3.02
N PHE A 280 20.95 -0.98 2.22
CA PHE A 280 20.66 -2.32 2.71
C PHE A 280 21.98 -3.09 2.78
N VAL A 281 22.35 -3.51 3.99
CA VAL A 281 23.57 -4.25 4.28
C VAL A 281 23.28 -5.74 4.09
N ASP A 282 24.13 -6.42 3.31
CA ASP A 282 24.01 -7.85 3.01
C ASP A 282 23.98 -8.71 4.28
N PHE A 283 23.36 -9.89 4.17
CA PHE A 283 23.07 -10.81 5.26
C PHE A 283 24.31 -11.34 6.02
N ARG A 284 25.52 -11.28 5.44
CA ARG A 284 26.78 -11.80 6.06
C ARG A 284 27.39 -10.87 7.11
N TRP A 285 26.57 -10.13 7.83
CA TRP A 285 27.02 -9.27 8.90
C TRP A 285 27.32 -10.07 10.19
N SER A 286 28.04 -9.44 11.12
CA SER A 286 28.26 -9.89 12.49
C SER A 286 28.05 -8.73 13.46
N SER A 287 27.99 -8.98 14.76
CA SER A 287 27.92 -7.90 15.76
C SER A 287 29.04 -6.87 15.59
N GLY A 288 30.26 -7.31 15.27
CA GLY A 288 31.40 -6.42 15.05
C GLY A 288 31.27 -5.59 13.78
N THR A 289 30.84 -6.20 12.67
CA THR A 289 30.68 -5.46 11.41
C THR A 289 29.54 -4.46 11.48
N LEU A 290 28.41 -4.78 12.11
CA LEU A 290 27.32 -3.81 12.29
C LEU A 290 27.70 -2.67 13.24
N ALA A 291 28.39 -2.95 14.35
CA ALA A 291 28.86 -1.92 15.28
C ALA A 291 29.82 -0.94 14.58
N SER A 292 30.80 -1.47 13.84
CA SER A 292 31.73 -0.64 13.07
C SER A 292 31.04 0.14 11.95
N SER A 293 30.00 -0.43 11.32
CA SER A 293 29.17 0.22 10.30
C SER A 293 28.39 1.40 10.88
N GLY A 294 27.73 1.21 12.02
CA GLY A 294 27.03 2.29 12.72
C GLY A 294 27.97 3.43 13.11
N ALA A 295 29.11 3.11 13.72
CA ALA A 295 30.12 4.11 14.06
C ALA A 295 30.71 4.81 12.83
N LYS A 296 30.84 4.10 11.71
CA LYS A 296 31.29 4.68 10.43
C LYS A 296 30.24 5.63 9.86
N ALA A 297 28.96 5.28 9.88
CA ALA A 297 27.88 6.16 9.46
C ALA A 297 27.89 7.48 10.25
N ASP A 298 28.03 7.39 11.58
CA ASP A 298 28.08 8.58 12.45
C ASP A 298 29.30 9.47 12.12
N ARG A 299 30.49 8.88 11.88
CA ARG A 299 31.68 9.64 11.43
C ARG A 299 31.49 10.31 10.07
N LEU A 300 30.60 9.81 9.24
CA LEU A 300 30.23 10.41 7.95
C LEU A 300 29.13 11.48 8.09
N GLY A 301 28.71 11.80 9.32
CA GLY A 301 27.63 12.75 9.59
C GLY A 301 26.25 12.21 9.20
N ARG A 302 26.09 10.89 9.09
CA ARG A 302 24.83 10.24 8.72
C ARG A 302 24.33 9.37 9.85
N GLY A 303 23.02 9.30 10.02
CA GLY A 303 22.43 8.43 11.02
C GLY A 303 22.74 6.96 10.72
N ARG A 304 23.26 6.23 11.72
CA ARG A 304 23.42 4.77 11.69
C ARG A 304 22.14 4.00 11.32
N TYR A 305 20.96 4.60 11.52
CA TYR A 305 19.66 4.04 11.15
C TYR A 305 19.31 4.19 9.66
N ALA A 306 20.20 4.78 8.85
CA ALA A 306 20.14 4.71 7.39
C ALA A 306 20.81 3.42 6.83
N LEU A 307 21.26 2.52 7.71
CA LEU A 307 21.74 1.19 7.37
C LEU A 307 20.67 0.17 7.76
N TRP A 308 20.18 -0.61 6.79
CA TRP A 308 19.24 -1.71 7.01
C TRP A 308 20.03 -3.02 7.08
N ALA A 309 20.26 -3.56 8.26
CA ALA A 309 20.89 -4.87 8.40
C ALA A 309 19.95 -5.94 7.84
N GLY A 310 20.39 -6.62 6.78
CA GLY A 310 19.59 -7.62 6.09
C GLY A 310 19.28 -8.82 6.95
N VAL A 311 18.01 -9.20 7.03
CA VAL A 311 17.51 -10.41 7.68
C VAL A 311 16.73 -11.20 6.62
N ASP A 312 17.28 -12.34 6.22
CA ASP A 312 16.64 -13.25 5.27
C ASP A 312 15.58 -14.10 5.99
N VAL A 313 14.32 -13.84 5.65
CA VAL A 313 13.16 -14.56 6.20
C VAL A 313 12.46 -15.39 5.13
N GLU A 314 12.99 -15.47 3.91
CA GLU A 314 12.32 -16.09 2.76
C GLU A 314 11.97 -17.57 3.01
N SER A 315 12.87 -18.31 3.66
CA SER A 315 12.70 -19.74 3.87
C SER A 315 12.11 -20.10 5.24
N ASN A 316 12.53 -19.41 6.30
CA ASN A 316 12.22 -19.79 7.69
C ASN A 316 11.47 -18.73 8.49
N GLY A 317 11.22 -17.54 7.94
CA GLY A 317 10.34 -16.58 8.60
C GLY A 317 10.75 -16.21 10.02
N SER A 318 9.78 -16.29 10.94
CA SER A 318 10.02 -16.07 12.37
C SER A 318 10.88 -17.16 13.03
N ASP A 319 11.15 -18.27 12.35
CA ASP A 319 12.05 -19.33 12.82
C ASP A 319 13.52 -19.10 12.38
N THR A 320 13.80 -18.06 11.58
CA THR A 320 15.16 -17.67 11.24
C THR A 320 15.93 -17.31 12.53
N SER A 321 17.08 -17.95 12.74
CA SER A 321 17.99 -17.60 13.83
C SER A 321 18.71 -16.29 13.53
N VAL A 322 18.47 -15.26 14.35
CA VAL A 322 19.06 -13.93 14.19
C VAL A 322 19.71 -13.50 15.50
N ASN A 323 20.95 -13.00 15.42
CA ASN A 323 21.56 -12.32 16.56
C ASN A 323 20.98 -10.91 16.71
N TRP A 324 19.82 -10.80 17.34
CA TRP A 324 19.08 -9.53 17.47
C TRP A 324 19.86 -8.44 18.20
N ASP A 325 20.71 -8.79 19.17
CA ASP A 325 21.51 -7.82 19.91
C ASP A 325 22.63 -7.20 19.05
N ALA A 326 22.94 -7.78 17.88
CA ALA A 326 23.80 -7.14 16.88
C ALA A 326 23.13 -5.95 16.16
N ILE A 327 21.79 -5.92 16.12
CA ILE A 327 21.01 -4.91 15.38
C ILE A 327 20.27 -3.97 16.35
N VAL A 328 19.43 -4.55 17.21
CA VAL A 328 18.48 -3.87 18.10
C VAL A 328 18.58 -4.41 19.54
N PRO A 329 19.71 -4.22 20.25
CA PRO A 329 19.87 -4.67 21.62
C PRO A 329 18.84 -4.04 22.57
N SER A 330 18.27 -4.84 23.48
CA SER A 330 17.18 -4.42 24.37
C SER A 330 17.60 -3.36 25.38
N GLY A 331 18.83 -3.44 25.89
CA GLY A 331 19.36 -2.56 26.94
C GLY A 331 20.26 -1.41 26.48
N GLN A 332 20.55 -1.28 25.18
CA GLN A 332 21.50 -0.30 24.63
C GLN A 332 20.96 0.34 23.35
N PRO A 333 21.34 1.58 22.96
CA PRO A 333 20.91 2.18 21.69
C PRO A 333 21.03 1.21 20.52
N HIS A 334 20.03 1.19 19.63
CA HIS A 334 20.09 0.33 18.45
C HIS A 334 21.35 0.62 17.63
N ILE A 335 21.90 -0.41 17.00
CA ILE A 335 23.16 -0.36 16.25
C ILE A 335 22.91 0.08 14.80
N THR A 336 21.88 -0.48 14.17
CA THR A 336 21.43 -0.16 12.80
C THR A 336 19.90 -0.34 12.72
N SER A 337 19.32 -0.19 11.54
CA SER A 337 17.92 -0.53 11.24
C SER A 337 17.80 -1.98 10.75
N ILE A 338 16.57 -2.49 10.64
CA ILE A 338 16.29 -3.86 10.17
C ILE A 338 15.83 -3.82 8.71
N GLY A 339 16.37 -4.68 7.86
CA GLY A 339 15.89 -4.90 6.49
C GLY A 339 15.39 -6.33 6.32
N PHE A 340 14.08 -6.54 6.29
CA PHE A 340 13.51 -7.87 6.04
C PHE A 340 13.47 -8.17 4.55
N TYR A 341 14.11 -9.27 4.16
CA TYR A 341 14.02 -9.81 2.81
C TYR A 341 12.95 -10.91 2.78
N ARG A 342 11.88 -10.67 2.01
CA ARG A 342 10.76 -11.58 1.73
C ARG A 342 9.84 -11.92 2.93
N PRO A 343 9.35 -10.93 3.70
CA PRO A 343 8.45 -11.20 4.81
C PRO A 343 7.07 -11.71 4.39
N GLU A 344 6.71 -11.69 3.09
CA GLU A 344 5.52 -12.40 2.60
C GLU A 344 5.59 -13.92 2.80
N TRP A 345 6.72 -14.44 3.30
CA TRP A 345 6.80 -15.76 3.92
C TRP A 345 5.62 -16.04 4.86
N THR A 346 5.13 -15.06 5.63
CA THR A 346 3.99 -15.23 6.57
C THR A 346 2.74 -15.77 5.89
N ARG A 347 2.58 -15.53 4.58
CA ARG A 347 1.61 -16.19 3.74
C ARG A 347 2.16 -17.45 3.07
N ASN A 348 3.32 -17.33 2.41
CA ASN A 348 3.81 -18.34 1.47
C ASN A 348 4.21 -19.67 2.12
N HIS A 349 4.59 -19.66 3.40
CA HIS A 349 4.91 -20.89 4.14
C HIS A 349 3.67 -21.75 4.45
N LEU A 350 2.48 -21.14 4.47
CA LEU A 350 1.23 -21.87 4.73
C LEU A 350 0.92 -22.79 3.54
N PRO A 351 0.45 -24.03 3.79
CA PRO A 351 0.00 -24.92 2.72
C PRO A 351 -1.12 -24.26 1.90
N ALA A 352 -1.10 -24.42 0.57
CA ALA A 352 -2.06 -23.73 -0.31
C ALA A 352 -3.55 -24.02 0.03
N GLY A 353 -3.86 -25.19 0.58
CA GLY A 353 -5.22 -25.56 1.04
C GLY A 353 -5.56 -25.12 2.48
N GLN A 354 -4.64 -24.48 3.19
CA GLN A 354 -4.76 -24.03 4.59
C GLN A 354 -4.25 -22.59 4.72
N ARG A 355 -4.64 -21.76 3.75
CA ARG A 355 -4.21 -20.37 3.61
C ARG A 355 -5.42 -19.47 3.43
N ALA A 356 -6.39 -19.62 4.33
CA ALA A 356 -7.48 -18.67 4.44
C ALA A 356 -6.93 -17.32 4.96
N PRO A 357 -7.67 -16.21 4.77
CA PRO A 357 -7.27 -14.91 5.31
C PRO A 357 -6.88 -14.95 6.80
N GLU A 358 -7.63 -15.66 7.63
CA GLU A 358 -7.37 -15.81 9.06
C GLU A 358 -6.03 -16.49 9.35
N ASP A 359 -5.69 -17.55 8.62
CA ASP A 359 -4.43 -18.29 8.80
C ASP A 359 -3.23 -17.37 8.49
N PHE A 360 -3.32 -16.62 7.40
CA PHE A 360 -2.32 -15.62 7.03
C PHE A 360 -2.18 -14.53 8.10
N HIS A 361 -3.28 -13.92 8.54
CA HIS A 361 -3.22 -12.84 9.52
C HIS A 361 -2.68 -13.33 10.87
N ALA A 362 -2.96 -14.57 11.27
CA ALA A 362 -2.37 -15.16 12.48
C ALA A 362 -0.85 -15.32 12.36
N ALA A 363 -0.36 -15.79 11.21
CA ALA A 363 1.08 -15.88 10.96
C ALA A 363 1.76 -14.50 10.87
N ASP A 364 1.09 -13.51 10.27
CA ASP A 364 1.57 -12.14 10.18
C ASP A 364 1.62 -11.48 11.58
N ASP A 365 0.56 -11.63 12.39
CA ASP A 365 0.53 -11.15 13.79
C ASP A 365 1.68 -11.77 14.61
N ARG A 366 1.97 -13.08 14.45
CA ARG A 366 3.12 -13.74 15.09
C ARG A 366 4.46 -13.12 14.68
N PHE A 367 4.63 -12.81 13.39
CA PHE A 367 5.87 -12.24 12.85
C PHE A 367 6.11 -10.81 13.33
N TRP A 368 5.09 -9.96 13.28
CA TRP A 368 5.21 -8.51 13.55
C TRP A 368 5.03 -8.15 15.02
N THR A 369 4.14 -8.84 15.75
CA THR A 369 3.84 -8.58 17.16
C THR A 369 4.63 -9.48 18.10
N GLY A 370 4.93 -10.72 17.70
CA GLY A 370 5.63 -11.72 18.52
C GLY A 370 4.68 -12.72 19.18
N ARG A 371 5.24 -13.70 19.91
CA ARG A 371 4.47 -14.81 20.50
C ARG A 371 3.38 -14.37 21.48
N SER A 372 3.51 -13.19 22.09
CA SER A 372 2.48 -12.66 23.00
C SER A 372 1.19 -12.27 22.30
N LEU A 373 1.22 -11.95 20.99
CA LEU A 373 0.11 -11.37 20.23
C LEU A 373 -0.52 -10.13 20.91
N ASP A 374 0.25 -9.47 21.78
CA ASP A 374 -0.09 -8.25 22.49
C ASP A 374 1.17 -7.39 22.56
N PRO A 375 1.25 -6.31 21.76
CA PRO A 375 2.43 -5.45 21.73
C PRO A 375 2.57 -4.60 23.00
N SER A 376 1.58 -4.58 23.91
CA SER A 376 1.73 -3.93 25.23
C SER A 376 2.35 -4.83 26.28
N ARG A 377 2.36 -6.15 26.02
CA ARG A 377 2.91 -7.19 26.90
C ARG A 377 3.82 -8.11 26.07
N PRO A 378 4.93 -7.58 25.51
CA PRO A 378 5.82 -8.37 24.68
C PRO A 378 6.42 -9.54 25.46
N ASP A 379 6.56 -10.69 24.80
CA ASP A 379 7.30 -11.82 25.32
C ASP A 379 8.79 -11.66 25.02
N THR A 380 9.56 -11.16 25.99
CA THR A 380 11.00 -10.91 25.82
C THR A 380 11.85 -12.19 25.79
N GLY A 381 11.26 -13.35 26.08
CA GLY A 381 11.92 -14.65 25.98
C GLY A 381 11.77 -15.31 24.61
N ASP A 382 11.02 -14.70 23.69
CA ASP A 382 10.85 -15.17 22.33
C ASP A 382 12.18 -15.08 21.55
N PRO A 383 12.69 -16.17 20.96
CA PRO A 383 13.89 -16.11 20.11
C PRO A 383 13.68 -15.22 18.88
N TRP A 384 12.44 -15.08 18.41
CA TRP A 384 12.08 -14.12 17.40
C TRP A 384 11.79 -12.76 18.02
N ARG A 385 12.71 -11.80 17.88
CA ARG A 385 12.48 -10.43 18.34
C ARG A 385 11.62 -9.68 17.33
N ALA A 386 10.32 -9.82 17.49
CA ALA A 386 9.35 -9.18 16.61
C ALA A 386 9.52 -7.64 16.57
N PRO A 387 9.20 -6.98 15.45
CA PRO A 387 9.16 -5.53 15.28
C PRO A 387 8.54 -4.76 16.44
N ALA A 388 7.38 -5.19 16.94
CA ALA A 388 6.67 -4.56 18.06
C ALA A 388 7.45 -4.53 19.37
N VAL A 389 8.44 -5.41 19.55
CA VAL A 389 9.30 -5.47 20.73
C VAL A 389 10.41 -4.43 20.66
N SER A 390 10.84 -4.06 19.45
CA SER A 390 12.05 -3.25 19.23
C SER A 390 11.74 -1.81 18.81
N VAL A 391 10.80 -1.60 17.90
CA VAL A 391 10.54 -0.30 17.27
C VAL A 391 9.16 0.20 17.68
N ALA A 392 9.08 1.47 18.07
CA ALA A 392 7.81 2.10 18.40
C ALA A 392 6.89 2.17 17.17
N ASP A 393 5.61 1.84 17.38
CA ASP A 393 4.58 1.90 16.35
C ASP A 393 4.32 3.32 15.85
N ARG A 394 3.66 3.41 14.69
CA ARG A 394 3.38 4.66 14.00
C ARG A 394 1.91 4.76 13.65
N SER A 395 1.46 6.00 13.49
CA SER A 395 0.05 6.30 13.26
C SER A 395 -0.14 7.49 12.34
N THR A 396 -1.21 7.47 11.55
CA THR A 396 -1.59 8.48 10.54
C THR A 396 -2.92 9.23 10.79
N PRO A 397 -3.88 8.80 11.64
CA PRO A 397 -5.07 9.59 11.95
C PRO A 397 -4.71 10.86 12.72
N THR A 398 -4.56 11.96 11.99
CA THR A 398 -4.10 13.28 12.50
C THR A 398 -5.09 14.41 12.18
N SER A 399 -6.20 14.09 11.52
CA SER A 399 -7.23 15.06 11.11
C SER A 399 -8.59 14.39 10.96
N LEU A 400 -9.64 15.21 10.92
CA LEU A 400 -11.01 14.80 10.59
C LEU A 400 -11.30 15.07 9.10
N PRO A 401 -12.18 14.27 8.47
CA PRO A 401 -12.77 13.06 8.99
C PRO A 401 -11.79 11.88 9.00
N PHE A 402 -12.06 10.89 9.85
CA PHE A 402 -11.36 9.60 9.89
C PHE A 402 -12.38 8.48 9.98
N ALA A 403 -12.24 7.43 9.16
CA ALA A 403 -13.05 6.23 9.34
C ALA A 403 -12.31 4.95 8.93
N THR A 404 -12.87 3.84 9.39
CA THR A 404 -12.43 2.48 9.11
C THR A 404 -13.63 1.56 9.20
N VAL A 405 -13.75 0.63 8.26
CA VAL A 405 -14.67 -0.52 8.33
C VAL A 405 -13.88 -1.82 8.52
N PHE A 406 -12.62 -1.69 8.92
CA PHE A 406 -11.69 -2.80 9.15
C PHE A 406 -11.48 -3.67 7.92
N ASN A 407 -11.58 -3.08 6.72
CA ASN A 407 -11.28 -3.76 5.47
C ASN A 407 -9.77 -3.99 5.35
N THR A 408 -9.36 -5.25 5.32
CA THR A 408 -7.95 -5.65 5.23
C THR A 408 -7.40 -5.61 3.79
N GLY A 409 -8.21 -5.25 2.79
CA GLY A 409 -7.81 -5.20 1.38
C GLY A 409 -7.99 -6.51 0.63
N HIS A 410 -8.59 -7.51 1.29
CA HIS A 410 -9.03 -8.76 0.67
C HIS A 410 -10.23 -9.34 1.45
N GLY A 411 -10.90 -10.33 0.88
CA GLY A 411 -12.00 -11.01 1.57
C GLY A 411 -12.61 -12.14 0.78
N LEU A 412 -13.33 -13.01 1.48
CA LEU A 412 -14.06 -14.13 0.88
C LEU A 412 -15.34 -13.69 0.17
N ARG A 413 -15.89 -12.54 0.58
CA ARG A 413 -17.09 -11.90 0.04
C ARG A 413 -16.93 -10.38 0.14
N TRP A 414 -17.82 -9.64 -0.50
CA TRP A 414 -17.97 -8.20 -0.31
C TRP A 414 -19.32 -7.87 0.32
N TYR A 415 -19.28 -7.10 1.40
CA TYR A 415 -20.44 -6.69 2.17
C TYR A 415 -20.72 -5.19 1.96
N GLU A 416 -22.01 -4.82 1.94
CA GLU A 416 -22.49 -3.44 2.02
C GLU A 416 -23.64 -3.39 3.02
N GLU A 417 -23.51 -2.56 4.06
CA GLU A 417 -24.47 -2.44 5.15
C GLU A 417 -24.81 -3.80 5.81
N GLY A 418 -23.83 -4.69 5.90
CA GLY A 418 -23.99 -6.04 6.44
C GLY A 418 -24.62 -7.06 5.50
N ALA A 419 -24.99 -6.69 4.26
CA ALA A 419 -25.49 -7.61 3.25
C ALA A 419 -24.41 -7.99 2.25
N VAL A 420 -24.37 -9.26 1.83
CA VAL A 420 -23.46 -9.73 0.77
C VAL A 420 -23.93 -9.19 -0.57
N THR A 421 -23.09 -8.39 -1.23
CA THR A 421 -23.34 -7.89 -2.60
C THR A 421 -22.39 -8.49 -3.64
N SER A 422 -21.38 -9.24 -3.19
CA SER A 422 -20.62 -10.20 -4.00
C SER A 422 -20.20 -11.39 -3.14
N ASP A 423 -20.44 -12.60 -3.64
CA ASP A 423 -20.04 -13.87 -3.02
C ASP A 423 -18.66 -14.36 -3.50
N ALA A 424 -18.01 -13.61 -4.40
CA ALA A 424 -16.69 -13.92 -4.91
C ALA A 424 -15.58 -13.44 -3.97
N ALA A 425 -14.54 -14.28 -3.83
CA ALA A 425 -13.31 -13.90 -3.17
C ALA A 425 -12.54 -12.85 -3.98
N TRP A 426 -11.83 -11.96 -3.29
CA TRP A 426 -11.19 -10.82 -3.92
C TRP A 426 -9.99 -10.30 -3.11
N ASN A 427 -9.04 -9.66 -3.79
CA ASN A 427 -8.03 -8.79 -3.18
C ASN A 427 -7.86 -7.51 -4.01
N HIS A 428 -7.67 -6.39 -3.32
CA HIS A 428 -7.26 -5.10 -3.86
C HIS A 428 -6.77 -4.21 -2.70
N LEU A 429 -5.46 -4.20 -2.39
CA LEU A 429 -4.93 -3.46 -1.23
C LEU A 429 -5.22 -1.96 -1.24
N GLY A 430 -5.42 -1.34 -2.40
CA GLY A 430 -5.84 0.06 -2.48
C GLY A 430 -7.13 0.35 -1.69
N LEU A 431 -7.98 -0.66 -1.44
CA LEU A 431 -9.20 -0.58 -0.63
C LEU A 431 -8.98 -0.83 0.86
N GLN A 432 -7.76 -1.18 1.27
CA GLN A 432 -7.43 -1.41 2.68
C GLN A 432 -7.63 -0.13 3.51
N ASP A 433 -8.23 -0.31 4.68
CA ASP A 433 -8.44 0.78 5.62
C ASP A 433 -7.17 1.10 6.40
N ARG A 434 -7.19 2.22 7.13
CA ARG A 434 -6.26 2.37 8.25
C ARG A 434 -6.70 1.37 9.31
N LEU A 435 -5.85 0.40 9.61
CA LEU A 435 -6.13 -0.66 10.57
C LEU A 435 -5.50 -0.36 11.94
N PRO A 436 -5.95 -1.00 13.03
CA PRO A 436 -5.33 -0.86 14.34
C PRO A 436 -3.84 -1.19 14.30
N SER A 437 -2.99 -0.23 14.70
CA SER A 437 -1.53 -0.42 14.71
C SER A 437 -1.07 -1.46 15.74
N ARG A 438 -1.85 -1.65 16.83
CA ARG A 438 -1.48 -2.48 17.98
C ARG A 438 -2.42 -3.68 18.10
N ARG A 439 -2.02 -4.81 17.52
CA ARG A 439 -2.87 -6.00 17.39
C ARG A 439 -2.35 -7.16 18.26
N TRP A 440 -3.02 -7.52 19.35
CA TRP A 440 -4.13 -6.80 20.00
C TRP A 440 -3.82 -6.46 21.45
N VAL A 441 -3.90 -5.17 21.77
CA VAL A 441 -3.82 -4.67 23.14
C VAL A 441 -5.20 -4.79 23.77
N VAL A 442 -5.31 -5.74 24.69
CA VAL A 442 -6.55 -6.06 25.40
C VAL A 442 -6.33 -5.81 26.89
N ARG A 443 -7.09 -4.87 27.45
CA ARG A 443 -6.95 -4.45 28.85
C ARG A 443 -8.11 -4.99 29.66
N THR A 444 -7.80 -5.90 30.57
CA THR A 444 -8.75 -6.52 31.49
C THR A 444 -8.02 -6.97 32.76
N ALA A 445 -8.76 -7.01 33.87
CA ALA A 445 -8.33 -7.65 35.11
C ALA A 445 -8.78 -9.12 35.21
N GLY A 446 -9.58 -9.58 34.25
CA GLY A 446 -10.10 -10.94 34.17
C GLY A 446 -9.47 -11.72 33.01
N GLU A 447 -10.24 -12.65 32.46
CA GLU A 447 -9.82 -13.46 31.33
C GLU A 447 -9.67 -12.62 30.04
N ARG A 448 -8.62 -12.90 29.28
CA ARG A 448 -8.36 -12.22 28.00
C ARG A 448 -9.13 -12.93 26.89
N PRO A 449 -10.13 -12.28 26.24
CA PRO A 449 -10.80 -12.87 25.10
C PRO A 449 -9.89 -12.97 23.87
N ALA A 450 -10.30 -13.77 22.90
CA ALA A 450 -9.73 -13.75 21.57
C ALA A 450 -10.18 -12.48 20.84
N VAL A 451 -9.23 -11.81 20.19
CA VAL A 451 -9.49 -10.65 19.32
C VAL A 451 -8.75 -10.87 18.02
N ALA A 452 -9.46 -10.77 16.89
CA ALA A 452 -8.89 -10.97 15.56
C ALA A 452 -9.70 -10.25 14.49
N PHE A 453 -9.13 -10.09 13.29
CA PHE A 453 -9.95 -9.87 12.11
C PHE A 453 -10.75 -11.13 11.79
N ASP A 454 -11.98 -10.95 11.28
CA ASP A 454 -12.85 -12.04 10.90
C ASP A 454 -13.41 -11.80 9.49
N PHE A 455 -13.45 -12.86 8.68
CA PHE A 455 -13.84 -12.83 7.27
C PHE A 455 -15.16 -13.57 7.01
N THR A 456 -15.84 -14.00 8.06
CA THR A 456 -17.14 -14.68 7.97
C THR A 456 -18.29 -13.70 7.78
N ASP A 457 -18.14 -12.48 8.29
CA ASP A 457 -19.12 -11.40 8.16
C ASP A 457 -18.50 -10.01 8.35
N ALA A 458 -19.08 -9.00 7.70
CA ALA A 458 -18.60 -7.62 7.78
C ALA A 458 -19.72 -6.59 7.55
N TRP A 459 -19.57 -5.38 8.09
CA TRP A 459 -20.47 -4.28 7.77
C TRP A 459 -20.26 -3.77 6.33
N ARG A 460 -19.00 -3.58 5.94
CA ARG A 460 -18.62 -3.16 4.60
C ARG A 460 -17.24 -3.72 4.24
N GLY A 461 -17.03 -4.09 2.98
CA GLY A 461 -15.75 -4.63 2.53
C GLY A 461 -15.66 -6.13 2.76
N GLY A 462 -14.50 -6.62 3.22
CA GLY A 462 -14.22 -8.06 3.31
C GLY A 462 -13.99 -8.61 4.72
N SER A 463 -13.96 -7.76 5.75
CA SER A 463 -13.60 -8.16 7.11
C SER A 463 -14.20 -7.25 8.18
N SER A 464 -14.33 -7.78 9.40
CA SER A 464 -14.66 -7.06 10.64
C SER A 464 -13.65 -7.40 11.74
N VAL A 465 -13.77 -6.79 12.93
CA VAL A 465 -13.05 -7.25 14.12
C VAL A 465 -13.98 -8.06 15.00
N LEU A 466 -13.53 -9.21 15.46
CA LEU A 466 -14.28 -10.10 16.34
C LEU A 466 -13.63 -10.14 17.73
N VAL A 467 -14.45 -9.98 18.78
CA VAL A 467 -14.11 -10.30 20.16
C VAL A 467 -14.93 -11.53 20.57
N ASP A 468 -14.23 -12.61 20.92
CA ASP A 468 -14.84 -13.89 21.29
C ASP A 468 -14.28 -14.42 22.61
N GLY A 469 -15.15 -14.70 23.57
CA GLY A 469 -14.78 -15.34 24.82
C GLY A 469 -15.66 -14.96 26.00
N ALA A 470 -15.34 -15.51 27.17
CA ALA A 470 -15.92 -15.08 28.42
C ALA A 470 -15.36 -13.70 28.82
N LEU A 471 -16.22 -12.74 29.13
CA LEU A 471 -15.82 -11.44 29.67
C LEU A 471 -16.25 -11.38 31.15
N ASP A 472 -15.50 -12.06 32.02
CA ASP A 472 -15.76 -12.09 33.48
C ASP A 472 -15.48 -10.74 34.17
N ARG A 473 -14.71 -9.88 33.50
CA ARG A 473 -14.44 -8.48 33.86
C ARG A 473 -14.60 -7.59 32.63
N PRO A 474 -14.77 -6.26 32.79
CA PRO A 474 -14.77 -5.33 31.66
C PRO A 474 -13.48 -5.45 30.84
N VAL A 475 -13.64 -5.56 29.52
CA VAL A 475 -12.55 -5.66 28.56
C VAL A 475 -12.48 -4.38 27.75
N VAL A 476 -11.32 -3.74 27.67
CA VAL A 476 -11.05 -2.63 26.75
C VAL A 476 -10.16 -3.13 25.62
N VAL A 477 -10.59 -2.89 24.38
CA VAL A 477 -9.79 -3.12 23.18
C VAL A 477 -9.29 -1.77 22.69
N ASP A 478 -7.97 -1.55 22.73
CA ASP A 478 -7.37 -0.36 22.13
C ASP A 478 -7.40 -0.49 20.60
N LEU A 479 -7.91 0.53 19.90
CA LEU A 479 -8.04 0.48 18.44
C LEU A 479 -7.04 1.41 17.75
N TYR A 480 -7.02 2.69 18.10
CA TYR A 480 -6.21 3.68 17.40
C TYR A 480 -5.52 4.62 18.39
N ALA A 481 -4.24 4.88 18.16
CA ALA A 481 -3.59 6.09 18.64
C ALA A 481 -3.75 7.18 17.58
N THR A 482 -4.19 8.37 17.95
CA THR A 482 -4.59 9.43 17.00
C THR A 482 -4.02 10.78 17.44
N ARG A 483 -4.13 11.79 16.57
CA ARG A 483 -3.94 13.21 16.92
C ARG A 483 -4.97 14.05 16.20
N MET A 484 -6.26 13.74 16.42
CA MET A 484 -7.36 14.39 15.73
C MET A 484 -7.91 15.54 16.58
N PRO A 485 -7.81 16.81 16.14
CA PRO A 485 -8.47 17.91 16.81
C PRO A 485 -10.00 17.72 16.77
N ILE A 486 -10.68 18.00 17.88
CA ILE A 486 -12.13 17.88 18.00
C ILE A 486 -12.78 19.20 18.42
N GLY A 487 -14.01 19.41 17.99
CA GLY A 487 -14.83 20.57 18.33
C GLY A 487 -16.22 20.16 18.83
N GLY A 488 -17.07 21.14 19.11
CA GLY A 488 -18.41 20.90 19.68
C GLY A 488 -19.37 20.11 18.80
N ASN A 489 -19.10 20.01 17.49
CA ASN A 489 -19.90 19.24 16.54
C ASN A 489 -19.32 17.86 16.23
N THR A 490 -18.16 17.52 16.78
CA THR A 490 -17.49 16.26 16.45
C THR A 490 -18.26 15.07 17.02
N MET A 491 -18.52 14.11 16.15
CA MET A 491 -19.27 12.90 16.46
C MET A 491 -18.43 11.67 16.15
N VAL A 492 -18.73 10.57 16.84
CA VAL A 492 -18.21 9.24 16.54
C VAL A 492 -19.36 8.34 16.14
N GLN A 493 -19.27 7.68 14.99
CA GLN A 493 -20.18 6.61 14.61
C GLN A 493 -19.50 5.26 14.87
N LEU A 494 -20.16 4.42 15.66
CA LEU A 494 -19.73 3.06 15.96
C LEU A 494 -20.73 2.08 15.34
N THR A 495 -20.22 1.13 14.54
CA THR A 495 -21.05 0.08 13.92
C THR A 495 -20.64 -1.28 14.44
N TYR A 496 -21.56 -1.99 15.10
CA TYR A 496 -21.27 -3.27 15.76
C TYR A 496 -22.44 -4.25 15.73
N ARG A 497 -22.18 -5.51 16.06
CA ARG A 497 -23.20 -6.56 16.21
C ARG A 497 -22.82 -7.49 17.36
N THR A 498 -23.81 -7.93 18.13
CA THR A 498 -23.65 -8.96 19.16
C THR A 498 -24.28 -10.24 18.65
N ASP A 499 -23.46 -11.23 18.29
CA ASP A 499 -23.91 -12.50 17.71
C ASP A 499 -24.30 -13.51 18.79
N ALA A 500 -23.63 -13.45 19.95
CA ALA A 500 -23.93 -14.29 21.11
C ALA A 500 -23.65 -13.53 22.43
N GLY A 501 -24.40 -13.93 23.47
CA GLY A 501 -24.36 -13.28 24.78
C GLY A 501 -25.07 -11.92 24.81
N ALA A 502 -24.94 -11.22 25.93
CA ALA A 502 -25.39 -9.85 26.10
C ALA A 502 -24.23 -9.01 26.65
N VAL A 503 -24.05 -7.82 26.09
CA VAL A 503 -22.90 -6.96 26.38
C VAL A 503 -23.30 -5.49 26.37
N ASN A 504 -22.87 -4.76 27.40
CA ASN A 504 -22.89 -3.31 27.41
C ASN A 504 -21.64 -2.79 26.68
N VAL A 505 -21.86 -1.88 25.73
CA VAL A 505 -20.80 -1.31 24.90
C VAL A 505 -20.57 0.15 25.31
N GLU A 506 -19.32 0.53 25.50
CA GLU A 506 -18.90 1.90 25.76
C GLU A 506 -17.80 2.28 24.75
N LEU A 507 -17.89 3.48 24.18
CA LEU A 507 -16.81 4.08 23.40
C LEU A 507 -15.73 4.58 24.36
N ALA A 508 -14.47 4.17 24.18
CA ALA A 508 -13.34 4.65 24.95
C ALA A 508 -12.62 5.77 24.19
N VAL A 509 -12.54 6.97 24.76
CA VAL A 509 -11.90 8.15 24.16
C VAL A 509 -10.89 8.75 25.12
N ALA A 510 -9.64 8.93 24.69
CA ALA A 510 -8.63 9.64 25.47
C ALA A 510 -8.27 10.96 24.79
N THR A 511 -8.35 12.07 25.52
CA THR A 511 -7.93 13.41 25.05
C THR A 511 -6.54 13.83 25.54
N ALA A 512 -5.78 12.86 26.06
CA ALA A 512 -4.38 13.02 26.44
C ALA A 512 -3.61 11.74 26.11
N GLU A 513 -2.30 11.88 25.88
CA GLU A 513 -1.40 10.75 25.66
C GLU A 513 -1.30 9.88 26.93
N PRO A 514 -0.96 8.57 26.80
CA PRO A 514 -0.59 7.74 27.95
C PRO A 514 0.57 8.35 28.74
N SER A 515 0.59 8.14 30.06
CA SER A 515 1.61 8.70 30.96
C SER A 515 3.04 8.20 30.71
N GLY A 516 3.18 7.10 29.98
CA GLY A 516 4.46 6.51 29.61
C GLY A 516 4.27 5.26 28.76
N ALA A 517 5.40 4.69 28.31
CA ALA A 517 5.39 3.46 27.55
C ALA A 517 4.72 2.31 28.32
N GLY A 518 3.84 1.55 27.67
CA GLY A 518 3.06 0.49 28.34
C GLY A 518 1.84 0.96 29.13
N ALA A 519 1.71 2.25 29.42
CA ALA A 519 0.58 2.77 30.18
C ALA A 519 -0.72 2.71 29.39
N THR A 520 -1.82 2.55 30.12
CA THR A 520 -3.18 2.67 29.56
C THR A 520 -3.45 4.13 29.18
N PRO A 521 -3.99 4.41 27.98
CA PRO A 521 -4.50 5.75 27.68
C PRO A 521 -5.53 6.19 28.73
N PRO A 522 -5.58 7.47 29.11
CA PRO A 522 -6.54 7.98 30.10
C PRO A 522 -7.94 8.07 29.49
N TYR A 523 -8.58 6.93 29.26
CA TYR A 523 -9.89 6.84 28.61
C TYR A 523 -11.01 7.41 29.48
N THR A 524 -11.86 8.21 28.84
CA THR A 524 -13.24 8.46 29.22
C THR A 524 -14.13 7.45 28.49
N TYR A 525 -15.07 6.83 29.20
CA TYR A 525 -16.00 5.87 28.62
C TYR A 525 -17.37 6.51 28.40
N LEU A 526 -17.85 6.46 27.16
CA LEU A 526 -19.15 6.99 26.76
C LEU A 526 -20.10 5.82 26.45
N PRO A 527 -21.24 5.69 27.13
CA PRO A 527 -22.15 4.57 26.91
C PRO A 527 -22.74 4.61 25.50
N VAL A 528 -22.77 3.44 24.85
CA VAL A 528 -23.36 3.26 23.52
C VAL A 528 -24.73 2.64 23.67
N SER A 529 -25.77 3.45 23.48
CA SER A 529 -27.16 2.97 23.46
C SER A 529 -27.47 2.38 22.09
N SER A 530 -27.94 1.13 22.07
CA SER A 530 -28.40 0.49 20.84
C SER A 530 -29.57 1.25 20.21
N VAL A 531 -29.71 1.13 18.89
CA VAL A 531 -30.88 1.65 18.17
C VAL A 531 -31.98 0.60 18.11
N ASN A 532 -33.23 1.05 18.13
CA ASN A 532 -34.40 0.15 18.14
C ASN A 532 -34.47 -0.79 16.92
N LYS A 533 -33.94 -0.36 15.77
CA LYS A 533 -33.92 -1.15 14.53
C LYS A 533 -32.56 -1.04 13.86
N GLY A 534 -31.77 -2.11 13.99
CA GLY A 534 -30.52 -2.27 13.25
C GLY A 534 -30.74 -2.57 11.77
N VAL A 535 -29.67 -2.51 10.99
CA VAL A 535 -29.65 -2.87 9.56
C VAL A 535 -28.93 -4.21 9.42
N ASN A 536 -29.61 -5.24 8.89
CA ASN A 536 -29.05 -6.59 8.77
C ASN A 536 -28.45 -7.12 10.09
N GLY A 537 -29.09 -6.80 11.22
CA GLY A 537 -28.64 -7.14 12.57
C GLY A 537 -27.56 -6.23 13.16
N TRP A 538 -26.95 -5.35 12.36
CA TRP A 538 -25.94 -4.40 12.82
C TRP A 538 -26.56 -3.16 13.46
N GLN A 539 -25.93 -2.70 14.54
CA GLN A 539 -26.21 -1.45 15.24
C GLN A 539 -25.26 -0.39 14.71
N ALA A 540 -25.75 0.70 14.12
CA ALA A 540 -24.95 1.85 13.74
C ALA A 540 -25.36 3.04 14.62
N VAL A 541 -24.52 3.38 15.59
CA VAL A 541 -24.83 4.36 16.64
C VAL A 541 -23.93 5.57 16.48
N THR A 542 -24.51 6.78 16.50
CA THR A 542 -23.77 8.05 16.46
C THR A 542 -23.75 8.67 17.85
N LEU A 543 -22.56 9.00 18.34
CA LEU A 543 -22.32 9.58 19.65
C LEU A 543 -21.64 10.95 19.49
N PRO A 544 -22.23 12.04 20.01
CA PRO A 544 -21.51 13.31 20.08
C PRO A 544 -20.42 13.23 21.14
N LEU A 545 -19.25 13.82 20.89
CA LEU A 545 -18.18 13.94 21.89
C LEU A 545 -18.41 15.14 22.83
N THR A 546 -19.67 15.38 23.21
CA THR A 546 -20.07 16.54 24.02
C THR A 546 -19.31 16.56 25.34
N GLY A 547 -18.71 17.69 25.68
CA GLY A 547 -17.94 17.87 26.91
C GLY A 547 -16.46 17.48 26.80
N LEU A 548 -16.06 16.79 25.72
CA LEU A 548 -14.64 16.59 25.39
C LEU A 548 -14.15 17.76 24.51
N THR A 549 -12.91 18.18 24.73
CA THR A 549 -12.27 19.27 23.96
C THR A 549 -10.81 18.91 23.68
N GLY A 550 -10.19 19.65 22.75
CA GLY A 550 -8.77 19.48 22.42
C GLY A 550 -8.56 18.45 21.32
N THR A 551 -7.69 17.46 21.56
CA THR A 551 -7.27 16.47 20.58
C THR A 551 -7.57 15.07 21.09
N VAL A 552 -8.17 14.21 20.28
CA VAL A 552 -8.29 12.78 20.60
C VAL A 552 -6.95 12.12 20.32
N HIS A 553 -6.38 11.51 21.36
CA HIS A 553 -5.09 10.81 21.35
C HIS A 553 -5.23 9.29 21.28
N ALA A 554 -6.36 8.74 21.75
CA ALA A 554 -6.66 7.32 21.58
C ALA A 554 -8.16 7.05 21.48
N LEU A 555 -8.50 6.00 20.71
CA LEU A 555 -9.84 5.45 20.56
C LEU A 555 -9.81 3.94 20.83
N GLY A 556 -10.84 3.46 21.50
CA GLY A 556 -11.06 2.05 21.77
C GLY A 556 -12.53 1.75 22.05
N VAL A 557 -12.81 0.51 22.41
CA VAL A 557 -14.13 0.07 22.87
C VAL A 557 -13.98 -0.66 24.19
N ARG A 558 -14.92 -0.43 25.10
CA ARG A 558 -15.03 -1.19 26.34
C ARG A 558 -16.30 -2.02 26.31
N LEU A 559 -16.15 -3.30 26.63
CA LEU A 559 -17.19 -4.32 26.62
C LEU A 559 -17.36 -4.87 28.03
N THR A 560 -18.60 -4.87 28.52
CA THR A 560 -18.96 -5.48 29.81
C THR A 560 -20.06 -6.50 29.57
N ALA A 561 -19.74 -7.79 29.67
CA ALA A 561 -20.77 -8.82 29.51
C ALA A 561 -21.81 -8.73 30.63
N THR A 562 -23.08 -8.91 30.25
CA THR A 562 -24.23 -8.98 31.16
C THR A 562 -24.87 -10.36 31.16
N ALA A 563 -24.64 -11.17 30.12
CA ALA A 563 -25.05 -12.57 30.09
C ALA A 563 -24.20 -13.40 29.11
N GLY A 564 -23.76 -14.58 29.56
CA GLY A 564 -23.09 -15.59 28.75
C GLY A 564 -21.70 -15.19 28.23
N PRO A 565 -20.98 -16.12 27.57
CA PRO A 565 -19.85 -15.76 26.73
C PRO A 565 -20.31 -14.87 25.58
N VAL A 566 -19.46 -13.93 25.18
CA VAL A 566 -19.79 -12.91 24.20
C VAL A 566 -19.10 -13.21 22.88
N ARG A 567 -19.86 -13.13 21.80
CA ARG A 567 -19.34 -13.03 20.43
C ARG A 567 -19.78 -11.70 19.85
N TRP A 568 -18.87 -10.73 19.86
CA TRP A 568 -19.17 -9.35 19.48
C TRP A 568 -18.30 -8.88 18.32
N ARG A 569 -18.92 -8.27 17.32
CA ARG A 569 -18.28 -7.82 16.09
C ARG A 569 -18.29 -6.31 16.00
N LEU A 570 -17.16 -5.74 15.61
CA LEU A 570 -17.00 -4.34 15.25
C LEU A 570 -16.84 -4.22 13.74
N GLY A 571 -17.83 -3.61 13.08
CA GLY A 571 -17.89 -3.45 11.64
C GLY A 571 -17.49 -2.06 11.15
N GLY A 572 -17.43 -1.06 12.04
CA GLY A 572 -16.95 0.26 11.65
C GLY A 572 -16.78 1.24 12.80
N LEU A 573 -15.85 2.17 12.60
CA LEU A 573 -15.62 3.33 13.45
C LEU A 573 -15.36 4.53 12.56
N ALA A 574 -16.06 5.63 12.79
CA ALA A 574 -15.91 6.87 12.06
C ALA A 574 -15.95 8.07 13.00
N VAL A 575 -15.16 9.10 12.72
CA VAL A 575 -15.07 10.35 13.47
C VAL A 575 -15.15 11.52 12.50
N GLY A 576 -16.03 12.47 12.75
CA GLY A 576 -16.19 13.66 11.91
C GLY A 576 -17.23 14.63 12.43
N ASP A 577 -17.28 15.81 11.81
CA ASP A 577 -18.21 16.89 12.19
C ASP A 577 -19.50 16.88 11.37
N ALA A 578 -19.46 16.31 10.16
CA ALA A 578 -20.60 16.19 9.26
C ALA A 578 -20.38 15.04 8.26
N VAL A 579 -21.48 14.47 7.77
CA VAL A 579 -21.47 13.46 6.71
C VAL A 579 -21.83 14.14 5.38
N THR A 580 -20.84 14.36 4.51
CA THR A 580 -21.06 14.98 3.19
C THR A 580 -20.64 14.04 2.07
N ALA A 581 -21.60 13.59 1.25
CA ALA A 581 -21.32 12.68 0.15
C ALA A 581 -20.43 13.34 -0.91
N PRO A 582 -19.48 12.60 -1.51
CA PRO A 582 -18.69 13.13 -2.62
C PRO A 582 -19.58 13.39 -3.84
N ALA A 583 -19.11 14.27 -4.72
CA ALA A 583 -19.72 14.45 -6.04
C ALA A 583 -19.58 13.17 -6.89
N ALA A 584 -20.46 13.01 -7.88
CA ALA A 584 -20.34 11.90 -8.82
C ALA A 584 -19.12 12.11 -9.76
N PRO A 585 -18.45 11.03 -10.20
CA PRO A 585 -17.45 11.12 -11.27
C PRO A 585 -18.09 11.56 -12.58
N THR A 586 -17.29 11.84 -13.60
CA THR A 586 -17.79 12.20 -14.94
C THR A 586 -17.02 11.44 -16.02
N GLY A 587 -17.47 11.50 -17.28
CA GLY A 587 -16.72 10.93 -18.41
C GLY A 587 -16.53 9.40 -18.38
N ALA A 588 -17.33 8.68 -17.57
CA ALA A 588 -17.22 7.23 -17.41
C ALA A 588 -17.58 6.51 -18.72
N ARG A 589 -16.70 5.62 -19.18
CA ARG A 589 -16.82 4.94 -20.48
C ARG A 589 -16.04 3.63 -20.52
N VAL A 590 -16.45 2.74 -21.43
CA VAL A 590 -15.64 1.58 -21.84
C VAL A 590 -14.61 2.05 -22.88
N THR A 591 -13.32 1.86 -22.62
CA THR A 591 -12.23 2.27 -23.50
C THR A 591 -11.71 1.14 -24.39
N ALA A 592 -11.86 -0.11 -23.97
CA ALA A 592 -11.56 -1.31 -24.74
C ALA A 592 -12.45 -2.47 -24.28
N ALA A 593 -12.76 -3.40 -25.19
CA ALA A 593 -13.58 -4.58 -24.88
C ALA A 593 -13.17 -5.77 -25.75
N THR A 594 -13.08 -6.96 -25.15
CA THR A 594 -12.93 -8.25 -25.84
C THR A 594 -13.82 -9.28 -25.13
N GLY A 595 -15.00 -9.57 -25.69
CA GLY A 595 -15.97 -10.43 -25.00
C GLY A 595 -16.31 -9.89 -23.61
N GLY A 596 -16.10 -10.70 -22.57
CA GLY A 596 -16.34 -10.34 -21.17
C GLY A 596 -15.27 -9.46 -20.51
N ASP A 597 -14.17 -9.16 -21.21
CA ASP A 597 -13.07 -8.36 -20.70
C ASP A 597 -13.26 -6.89 -21.08
N LEU A 598 -13.29 -5.99 -20.09
CA LEU A 598 -13.58 -4.57 -20.30
C LEU A 598 -12.53 -3.70 -19.59
N ARG A 599 -12.01 -2.69 -20.32
CA ARG A 599 -11.30 -1.56 -19.73
C ARG A 599 -12.27 -0.40 -19.57
N LEU A 600 -12.42 0.11 -18.36
CA LEU A 600 -13.21 1.31 -18.06
C LEU A 600 -12.30 2.45 -17.65
N ALA A 601 -12.70 3.68 -17.96
CA ALA A 601 -12.04 4.89 -17.49
C ALA A 601 -13.06 6.01 -17.23
N TRP A 602 -12.72 6.93 -16.32
CA TRP A 602 -13.54 8.09 -15.96
C TRP A 602 -12.67 9.28 -15.54
N ASP A 603 -13.28 10.45 -15.46
CA ASP A 603 -12.69 11.64 -14.88
C ASP A 603 -12.97 11.68 -13.38
N ALA A 604 -12.01 12.21 -12.60
CA ALA A 604 -12.15 12.26 -11.15
C ALA A 604 -13.39 13.05 -10.70
N ALA A 605 -14.05 12.57 -9.67
CA ALA A 605 -15.05 13.36 -8.97
C ALA A 605 -14.39 14.57 -8.28
N PRO A 606 -15.05 15.74 -8.25
CA PRO A 606 -14.60 16.87 -7.48
C PRO A 606 -14.52 16.57 -5.97
N GLY A 607 -13.52 17.12 -5.30
CA GLY A 607 -13.35 17.01 -3.84
C GLY A 607 -12.56 15.78 -3.39
N ALA A 608 -12.64 15.49 -2.09
CA ALA A 608 -11.95 14.36 -1.49
C ALA A 608 -12.69 13.05 -1.79
N VAL A 609 -12.04 12.17 -2.54
CA VAL A 609 -12.52 10.82 -2.86
C VAL A 609 -11.58 9.82 -2.21
N ARG A 610 -12.14 8.88 -1.46
CA ARG A 610 -11.42 7.76 -0.88
C ARG A 610 -11.06 6.73 -1.94
N HIS A 611 -12.08 6.30 -2.70
CA HIS A 611 -11.99 5.35 -3.80
C HIS A 611 -13.26 5.41 -4.66
N TYR A 612 -13.28 4.64 -5.73
CA TYR A 612 -14.45 4.40 -6.58
C TYR A 612 -14.90 2.95 -6.44
N GLU A 613 -16.20 2.73 -6.56
CA GLU A 613 -16.81 1.40 -6.55
C GLU A 613 -17.62 1.19 -7.81
N LEU A 614 -17.52 -0.02 -8.36
CA LEU A 614 -18.22 -0.43 -9.56
C LEU A 614 -19.15 -1.59 -9.25
N HIS A 615 -20.40 -1.45 -9.69
CA HIS A 615 -21.43 -2.47 -9.55
C HIS A 615 -22.05 -2.79 -10.88
N ARG A 616 -22.52 -4.02 -11.06
CA ARG A 616 -23.44 -4.40 -12.13
C ARG A 616 -24.86 -4.33 -11.62
N LEU A 617 -25.75 -3.69 -12.38
CA LEU A 617 -27.18 -3.81 -12.15
C LEU A 617 -27.72 -4.95 -13.04
N LEU A 618 -28.24 -5.99 -12.41
CA LEU A 618 -28.80 -7.16 -13.09
C LEU A 618 -30.25 -6.88 -13.54
N PRO A 619 -30.80 -7.66 -14.51
CA PRO A 619 -32.16 -7.47 -15.00
C PRO A 619 -33.26 -7.56 -13.93
N ASP A 620 -33.03 -8.31 -12.85
CA ASP A 620 -33.94 -8.45 -11.71
C ASP A 620 -33.89 -7.26 -10.73
N GLY A 621 -33.05 -6.25 -11.01
CA GLY A 621 -32.83 -5.09 -10.15
C GLY A 621 -31.76 -5.30 -9.08
N THR A 622 -31.17 -6.49 -8.97
CA THR A 622 -30.08 -6.77 -8.02
C THR A 622 -28.81 -6.01 -8.39
N ARG A 623 -28.20 -5.33 -7.42
CA ARG A 623 -26.90 -4.64 -7.56
C ARG A 623 -25.77 -5.54 -7.04
N ARG A 624 -24.89 -5.98 -7.94
CA ARG A 624 -23.74 -6.84 -7.63
C ARG A 624 -22.44 -6.04 -7.62
N PHE A 625 -21.66 -6.13 -6.55
CA PHE A 625 -20.33 -5.52 -6.49
C PHE A 625 -19.38 -6.23 -7.46
N LEU A 626 -18.69 -5.46 -8.30
CA LEU A 626 -17.68 -5.98 -9.22
C LEU A 626 -16.25 -5.69 -8.75
N GLY A 627 -16.06 -4.59 -8.04
CA GLY A 627 -14.74 -4.15 -7.61
C GLY A 627 -14.70 -2.71 -7.18
N GLY A 628 -13.59 -2.32 -6.58
CA GLY A 628 -13.30 -0.94 -6.23
C GLY A 628 -11.83 -0.62 -6.46
N THR A 629 -11.53 0.66 -6.65
CA THR A 629 -10.17 1.14 -6.92
C THR A 629 -10.02 2.61 -6.54
N CYS A 630 -8.80 3.04 -6.18
CA CYS A 630 -8.52 4.48 -6.02
C CYS A 630 -8.19 5.14 -7.38
N GLN A 631 -7.89 4.32 -8.39
CA GLN A 631 -7.55 4.75 -9.74
C GLN A 631 -8.76 5.31 -10.48
N ARG A 632 -8.51 5.89 -11.66
CA ARG A 632 -9.54 6.45 -12.55
C ARG A 632 -9.87 5.53 -13.73
N ALA A 633 -9.45 4.29 -13.62
CA ALA A 633 -9.69 3.22 -14.57
C ALA A 633 -9.86 1.91 -13.83
N TYR A 634 -10.61 0.97 -14.41
CA TYR A 634 -10.81 -0.36 -13.83
C TYR A 634 -10.90 -1.43 -14.91
N TYR A 635 -10.25 -2.56 -14.67
CA TYR A 635 -10.33 -3.72 -15.56
C TYR A 635 -11.33 -4.74 -15.02
N LEU A 636 -12.31 -5.10 -15.84
CA LEU A 636 -13.23 -6.20 -15.58
C LEU A 636 -12.83 -7.38 -16.45
N THR A 637 -12.88 -8.58 -15.86
CA THR A 637 -12.45 -9.82 -16.51
C THR A 637 -13.60 -10.81 -16.59
N GLY A 638 -13.72 -11.50 -17.72
CA GLY A 638 -14.53 -12.70 -17.89
C GLY A 638 -16.03 -12.54 -17.65
N LEU A 639 -16.59 -11.34 -17.76
CA LEU A 639 -18.02 -11.14 -17.51
C LEU A 639 -18.88 -11.88 -18.54
N GLN A 640 -19.98 -12.47 -18.08
CA GLN A 640 -20.96 -13.17 -18.91
C GLN A 640 -22.33 -12.48 -18.84
N PRO A 641 -23.14 -12.48 -19.92
CA PRO A 641 -24.52 -12.01 -19.87
C PRO A 641 -25.35 -12.84 -18.89
N ALA A 642 -26.17 -12.18 -18.06
CA ALA A 642 -27.22 -12.89 -17.32
C ALA A 642 -28.34 -13.34 -18.29
N PRO A 643 -29.19 -14.31 -17.91
CA PRO A 643 -30.33 -14.71 -18.73
C PRO A 643 -31.18 -13.52 -19.16
N GLY A 644 -31.34 -13.31 -20.47
CA GLY A 644 -32.12 -12.20 -21.03
C GLY A 644 -31.42 -10.84 -21.06
N GLU A 645 -30.15 -10.74 -20.65
CA GLU A 645 -29.41 -9.48 -20.63
C GLU A 645 -28.66 -9.25 -21.96
N SER A 646 -29.21 -8.38 -22.81
CA SER A 646 -28.53 -7.96 -24.05
C SER A 646 -27.52 -6.83 -23.83
N THR A 647 -27.66 -6.07 -22.75
CA THR A 647 -26.77 -4.95 -22.41
C THR A 647 -26.51 -4.94 -20.92
N ALA A 648 -25.24 -5.06 -20.54
CA ALA A 648 -24.79 -4.89 -19.18
C ALA A 648 -24.84 -3.42 -18.76
N ARG A 649 -25.33 -3.16 -17.55
CA ARG A 649 -25.33 -1.84 -16.93
C ARG A 649 -24.39 -1.83 -15.73
N PHE A 650 -23.46 -0.90 -15.73
CA PHE A 650 -22.52 -0.67 -14.65
C PHE A 650 -22.82 0.65 -13.94
N GLU A 651 -22.88 0.63 -12.62
CA GLU A 651 -22.94 1.83 -11.78
C GLU A 651 -21.57 2.11 -11.18
N LEU A 652 -21.02 3.28 -11.48
CA LEU A 652 -19.81 3.82 -10.88
C LEU A 652 -20.18 4.86 -9.82
N ARG A 653 -19.60 4.76 -8.63
CA ARG A 653 -19.76 5.75 -7.56
C ARG A 653 -18.41 6.20 -7.02
N ALA A 654 -18.31 7.47 -6.64
CA ALA A 654 -17.23 7.93 -5.77
C ALA A 654 -17.63 7.66 -4.32
N VAL A 655 -16.66 7.26 -3.49
CA VAL A 655 -16.84 7.00 -2.07
C VAL A 655 -15.97 7.97 -1.27
N GLY A 656 -16.55 8.63 -0.27
CA GLY A 656 -15.84 9.55 0.63
C GLY A 656 -15.12 8.83 1.76
N GLU A 657 -14.34 9.56 2.56
CA GLU A 657 -13.59 8.98 3.69
C GLU A 657 -14.53 8.32 4.72
N LEU A 658 -15.76 8.84 4.89
CA LEU A 658 -16.78 8.29 5.78
C LEU A 658 -17.66 7.20 5.11
N TYR A 659 -17.24 6.63 3.98
CA TYR A 659 -17.93 5.58 3.20
C TYR A 659 -19.32 5.94 2.66
N ASN A 660 -19.67 7.22 2.69
CA ASN A 660 -20.80 7.75 1.96
C ASN A 660 -20.48 7.83 0.46
N ALA A 661 -21.45 7.46 -0.36
CA ALA A 661 -21.27 7.36 -1.81
C ALA A 661 -22.01 8.47 -2.56
N SER A 662 -21.45 8.86 -3.71
CA SER A 662 -22.12 9.76 -4.65
C SER A 662 -23.38 9.13 -5.24
N THR A 663 -24.17 9.96 -5.95
CA THR A 663 -25.09 9.44 -6.97
C THR A 663 -24.32 8.61 -8.01
N PRO A 664 -24.92 7.55 -8.57
CA PRO A 664 -24.23 6.69 -9.52
C PRO A 664 -24.13 7.35 -10.90
N VAL A 665 -23.05 7.04 -11.61
CA VAL A 665 -22.94 7.24 -13.06
C VAL A 665 -23.09 5.89 -13.73
N THR A 666 -23.95 5.81 -14.75
CA THR A 666 -24.17 4.57 -15.48
C THR A 666 -23.29 4.50 -16.73
N VAL A 667 -22.63 3.36 -16.91
CA VAL A 667 -21.95 2.96 -18.15
C VAL A 667 -22.61 1.68 -18.65
N SER A 668 -22.70 1.49 -19.97
CA SER A 668 -23.32 0.29 -20.54
C SER A 668 -22.40 -0.39 -21.55
N HIS A 669 -22.54 -1.71 -21.66
CA HIS A 669 -21.83 -2.54 -22.62
C HIS A 669 -22.80 -3.55 -23.24
N THR A 670 -22.89 -3.57 -24.56
CA THR A 670 -23.68 -4.56 -25.32
C THR A 670 -22.76 -5.72 -25.69
N TRP A 671 -23.22 -6.94 -25.38
CA TRP A 671 -22.47 -8.20 -25.52
C TRP A 671 -22.12 -8.56 -26.97
#